data_AF-A0A5N6T8L8-F1
#
_entry.id   AF-A0A5N6T8L8-F1
#
_cell.length_a   1.000
_cell.length_b   1.000
_cell.length_c   1.000
_cell.angle_alpha   90.00
_cell.angle_beta   90.00
_cell.angle_gamma   90.00
#
_symmetry.space_group_name_H-M   'P 1'
#
loop_
_entity.id
_entity.type
_entity.pdbx_description
1 polymer ?
#
loop_
_entity_poly.entity_id
_entity_poly.type
_entity_poly.pdbx_seq_one_letter_code
_entity_poly.pdbx_strand_id
1 'polypeptide(L)'
;MAIEKPYYAPDSGGLQRRTRADVIEQLQTRVKATQEKLEEVEAALNCCREYSAQDIETISRQRVKIFELEDLVQKQKTTISNQSKAIANPKRIRTCQPTIPMPIIPPTPTQQRPIVRSPCSNTPLSASPYTSSVLTLPPPTFDLAASTPQGKLLSLEENSKTSLSRKRCGFPKSICSLGSSFDAETLIRLISTRLQSLFSKTQTFGHMYTNFPSIQFDSQLNPWVKEYVMNISDKIHASTLLGNPCTRLCVVAKAINFYLVHHILQPIVVRGFDAQMDMEIKQIQKHLAIDTPVVVRHSLLIAMAHHIQAVVNKPKFSEFNKNNMHSYMDKLWMLIGPLTHDPLNQHQVVWVDLHDILTEAQALAIDLYSLPFEYRFKFPAVNDIFEPGSMVNCDQFNDGGPQTLKKDNTLVRLGVTPTIRISDNSTSPADIRLVGLAKVLLRPPPRRYTQLIREMRAKRDFTFSPYLQVVNASTFMNLTPAKRVTVQVRTLADRRISLVLPKRCYTSNPANAATNDNRATRRPEFHDYFVTHLPSSSLHPDPRAPVNSFYKLPRSASVPHTGESSHPPASFQPLVDRETTVVRIPLRSAKHHFGASTSRGTRPENEDTYQAGVIDIPAFARRPPASLTIKRSGAHGSPAPRESQGAETASGDPQVFYFAVFDGHGGNECSTFLQHTLHEYIQDSAASFELQSSLKKHRDGHYSKDTEPSTGDLPILQDANSQRIGELEKHLVRDWRTLVGGYFKRFVPPHFSHIGRGARGEPKALSDLPEGVTIEEVLEYAFLRTDLEFVSAQAAKQGDELENVGHPLYQDNILYGRDRTPSLHVGGVRRFKGGSTASVALISTPTPTPFWHPSGPSSLLVSHVGDTRILLCSTETGDAIPLTSNHHPASPIEASRLRRYATTFVTDSFGEERMSGLANTRAFGDVQSKRIGVSAEPELRRIEMAPAEYSFLVLMSDGISGTLSDQEVVDIIKEARTPEQGSRDVVNFANEVTKEGDNATCLVVRLGGWERRLEGGLGSMGTKESREFRRQEATDPRRSRR
;
A
#
# COMPACT_ATOMS: atom_id res chain seq x y z
N MET A 1 -46.45 38.38 42.54
CA MET A 1 -47.92 38.44 42.47
C MET A 1 -48.31 38.39 41.00
N ALA A 2 -49.13 37.40 40.58
CA ALA A 2 -49.79 37.32 39.27
C ALA A 2 -50.64 36.04 39.23
N ILE A 3 -51.77 36.04 39.94
CA ILE A 3 -52.77 34.96 39.88
C ILE A 3 -54.11 35.65 39.65
N GLU A 4 -54.76 35.39 38.50
CA GLU A 4 -56.22 35.23 38.42
C GLU A 4 -56.73 34.86 37.01
N LYS A 5 -57.84 34.11 37.01
CA LYS A 5 -58.92 34.08 36.00
C LYS A 5 -58.67 33.35 34.65
N PRO A 6 -59.71 32.72 34.05
CA PRO A 6 -59.71 31.25 34.00
C PRO A 6 -60.16 30.60 32.67
N TYR A 7 -60.12 29.28 32.64
CA TYR A 7 -60.70 28.42 31.60
C TYR A 7 -62.23 28.33 31.68
N TYR A 8 -62.86 28.04 30.54
CA TYR A 8 -64.16 27.35 30.45
C TYR A 8 -64.23 26.47 29.19
N ALA A 9 -64.12 25.15 29.37
CA ALA A 9 -64.58 24.08 28.48
C ALA A 9 -64.49 22.75 29.24
N PRO A 10 -65.48 21.83 29.14
CA PRO A 10 -65.43 20.52 29.79
C PRO A 10 -64.72 19.47 28.91
N ASP A 11 -64.10 18.46 29.52
CA ASP A 11 -64.71 17.11 29.54
C ASP A 11 -64.02 16.16 30.53
N SER A 12 -64.64 15.00 30.76
CA SER A 12 -64.36 14.11 31.89
C SER A 12 -63.21 13.12 31.68
N GLY A 13 -62.26 13.09 32.62
CA GLY A 13 -61.28 12.01 32.78
C GLY A 13 -60.71 12.03 34.20
N GLY A 14 -60.82 10.93 34.93
CA GLY A 14 -60.52 10.90 36.37
C GLY A 14 -59.03 11.03 36.69
N LEU A 15 -58.67 12.05 37.48
CA LEU A 15 -57.32 12.21 38.04
C LEU A 15 -57.42 12.57 39.52
N GLN A 16 -56.75 11.79 40.39
CA GLN A 16 -56.64 12.13 41.82
C GLN A 16 -55.88 13.44 41.98
N ARG A 17 -56.51 14.45 42.59
CA ARG A 17 -55.84 15.70 42.95
C ARG A 17 -54.82 15.42 44.07
N ARG A 18 -53.55 15.26 43.70
CA ARG A 18 -52.44 15.44 44.67
C ARG A 18 -52.55 16.84 45.27
N THR A 19 -52.43 16.92 46.59
CA THR A 19 -52.52 18.20 47.29
C THR A 19 -51.21 18.99 47.14
N ARG A 20 -51.26 20.27 47.51
CA ARG A 20 -50.04 21.10 47.55
C ARG A 20 -49.03 20.60 48.59
N ALA A 21 -49.47 19.86 49.62
CA ALA A 21 -48.57 19.25 50.61
C ALA A 21 -47.74 18.12 49.97
N ASP A 22 -48.39 17.17 49.28
CA ASP A 22 -47.75 15.99 48.67
C ASP A 22 -46.62 16.40 47.70
N VAL A 23 -46.81 17.51 46.97
CA VAL A 23 -45.81 18.05 46.04
C VAL A 23 -44.62 18.69 46.78
N ILE A 24 -44.87 19.37 47.91
CA ILE A 24 -43.80 19.95 48.75
C ILE A 24 -43.00 18.83 49.42
N GLU A 25 -43.68 17.80 49.94
CA GLU A 25 -43.05 16.63 50.55
C GLU A 25 -42.17 15.88 49.53
N GLN A 26 -42.69 15.59 48.33
CA GLN A 26 -41.88 14.98 47.26
C GLN A 26 -40.66 15.83 46.85
N LEU A 27 -40.76 17.16 46.91
CA LEU A 27 -39.62 18.04 46.67
C LEU A 27 -38.61 18.00 47.83
N GLN A 28 -39.06 17.98 49.08
CA GLN A 28 -38.19 17.85 50.26
C GLN A 28 -37.44 16.51 50.28
N THR A 29 -38.13 15.39 50.01
CA THR A 29 -37.49 14.07 49.87
C THR A 29 -36.46 14.06 48.75
N ARG A 30 -36.75 14.68 47.59
CA ARG A 30 -35.79 14.80 46.49
C ARG A 30 -34.58 15.66 46.84
N VAL A 31 -34.77 16.78 47.54
CA VAL A 31 -33.67 17.64 47.99
C VAL A 31 -32.76 16.89 48.97
N LYS A 32 -33.31 16.15 49.92
CA LYS A 32 -32.54 15.30 50.85
C LYS A 32 -31.75 14.23 50.10
N ALA A 33 -32.39 13.52 49.17
CA ALA A 33 -31.74 12.49 48.35
C ALA A 33 -30.67 13.05 47.37
N THR A 34 -30.71 14.34 47.01
CA THR A 34 -29.62 15.00 46.28
C THR A 34 -28.48 15.46 47.20
N GLN A 35 -28.78 15.81 48.45
CA GLN A 35 -27.80 16.20 49.46
C GLN A 35 -26.94 14.99 49.87
N GLU A 36 -27.57 13.87 50.20
CA GLU A 36 -26.91 12.60 50.54
C GLU A 36 -25.97 12.11 49.43
N LYS A 37 -26.37 12.30 48.16
CA LYS A 37 -25.53 11.98 46.99
C LYS A 37 -24.39 12.96 46.74
N LEU A 38 -24.52 14.22 47.16
CA LEU A 38 -23.43 15.20 47.07
C LEU A 38 -22.32 14.84 48.05
N GLU A 39 -22.69 14.46 49.28
CA GLU A 39 -21.78 14.01 50.34
C GLU A 39 -21.08 12.69 49.96
N GLU A 40 -21.80 11.73 49.35
CA GLU A 40 -21.21 10.50 48.78
C GLU A 40 -20.16 10.79 47.69
N VAL A 41 -20.45 11.73 46.77
CA VAL A 41 -19.52 12.14 45.72
C VAL A 41 -18.31 12.90 46.27
N GLU A 42 -18.48 13.73 47.30
CA GLU A 42 -17.36 14.44 47.93
C GLU A 42 -16.44 13.49 48.73
N ALA A 43 -17.00 12.47 49.40
CA ALA A 43 -16.23 11.40 50.02
C ALA A 43 -15.40 10.62 48.99
N ALA A 44 -16.01 10.26 47.85
CA ALA A 44 -15.30 9.59 46.75
C ALA A 44 -14.19 10.47 46.15
N LEU A 45 -14.44 11.77 45.97
CA LEU A 45 -13.44 12.73 45.48
C LEU A 45 -12.22 12.80 46.39
N ASN A 46 -12.43 12.80 47.72
CA ASN A 46 -11.34 12.84 48.70
C ASN A 46 -10.54 11.53 48.73
N CYS A 47 -11.20 10.37 48.64
CA CYS A 47 -10.53 9.08 48.50
C CYS A 47 -9.65 9.02 47.22
N CYS A 48 -10.12 9.54 46.09
CA CYS A 48 -9.31 9.65 44.87
C CYS A 48 -8.10 10.59 45.02
N ARG A 49 -8.19 11.65 45.84
CA ARG A 49 -7.05 12.54 46.14
C ARG A 49 -5.96 11.82 46.93
N GLU A 50 -6.34 10.98 47.89
CA GLU A 50 -5.40 10.19 48.70
C GLU A 50 -4.64 9.15 47.86
N TYR A 51 -5.35 8.40 47.01
CA TYR A 51 -4.70 7.49 46.06
C TYR A 51 -3.73 8.22 45.11
N SER A 52 -4.15 9.37 44.57
CA SER A 52 -3.26 10.17 43.71
C SER A 52 -2.00 10.65 44.41
N ALA A 53 -2.03 10.87 45.74
CA ALA A 53 -0.83 11.22 46.51
C ALA A 53 0.10 10.01 46.70
N GLN A 54 -0.45 8.82 46.99
CA GLN A 54 0.32 7.56 47.12
C GLN A 54 1.02 7.18 45.79
N ASP A 55 0.35 7.38 44.66
CA ASP A 55 0.95 7.18 43.33
C ASP A 55 2.11 8.15 43.07
N ILE A 56 1.98 9.43 43.43
CA ILE A 56 3.04 10.43 43.29
C ILE A 56 4.28 10.06 44.13
N GLU A 57 4.10 9.59 45.37
CA GLU A 57 5.21 9.13 46.21
C GLU A 57 5.87 7.86 45.63
N THR A 58 5.07 6.95 45.06
CA THR A 58 5.55 5.70 44.47
C THR A 58 6.33 5.95 43.17
N ILE A 59 5.82 6.82 42.29
CA ILE A 59 6.52 7.29 41.08
C ILE A 59 7.83 7.99 41.46
N SER A 60 7.84 8.77 42.55
CA SER A 60 9.05 9.45 43.03
C SER A 60 10.12 8.44 43.49
N ARG A 61 9.74 7.42 44.27
CA ARG A 61 10.65 6.32 44.65
C ARG A 61 11.17 5.52 43.46
N GLN A 62 10.34 5.29 42.43
CA GLN A 62 10.77 4.60 41.21
C GLN A 62 11.78 5.43 40.39
N ARG A 63 11.61 6.76 40.30
CA ARG A 63 12.55 7.65 39.60
C ARG A 63 13.94 7.65 40.22
N VAL A 64 14.04 7.60 41.56
CA VAL A 64 15.34 7.48 42.25
C VAL A 64 16.05 6.18 41.85
N LYS A 65 15.36 5.05 41.87
CA LYS A 65 15.92 3.75 41.46
C LYS A 65 16.36 3.71 39.98
N ILE A 66 15.66 4.40 39.09
CA ILE A 66 16.07 4.53 37.68
C ILE A 66 17.41 5.26 37.61
N PHE A 67 17.58 6.37 38.33
CA PHE A 67 18.83 7.14 38.36
C PHE A 67 20.01 6.33 38.95
N GLU A 68 19.77 5.56 40.02
CA GLU A 68 20.76 4.63 40.59
C GLU A 68 21.22 3.56 39.58
N LEU A 69 20.29 3.01 38.80
CA LEU A 69 20.59 2.02 37.76
C LEU A 69 21.32 2.64 36.56
N GLU A 70 20.99 3.87 36.17
CA GLU A 70 21.67 4.60 35.10
C GLU A 70 23.14 4.90 35.46
N ASP A 71 23.42 5.32 36.69
CA ASP A 71 24.78 5.50 37.21
C ASP A 71 25.55 4.16 37.28
N LEU A 72 24.92 3.08 37.73
CA LEU A 72 25.53 1.74 37.74
C LEU A 72 25.91 1.27 36.32
N VAL A 73 25.02 1.44 35.35
CA VAL A 73 25.28 1.13 33.93
C VAL A 73 26.40 2.01 33.36
N GLN A 74 26.46 3.30 33.75
CA GLN A 74 27.52 4.19 33.30
C GLN A 74 28.88 3.82 33.91
N LYS A 75 28.94 3.40 35.17
CA LYS A 75 30.13 2.84 35.84
C LYS A 75 30.60 1.52 35.19
N GLN A 76 29.68 0.65 34.79
CA GLN A 76 30.02 -0.56 34.03
C GLN A 76 30.61 -0.21 32.66
N LYS A 77 30.03 0.76 31.93
CA LYS A 77 30.57 1.24 30.64
C LYS A 77 31.99 1.80 30.77
N THR A 78 32.30 2.57 31.82
CA THR A 78 33.66 3.08 32.03
C THR A 78 34.64 1.97 32.38
N THR A 79 34.24 1.00 33.20
CA THR A 79 35.04 -0.21 33.50
C THR A 79 35.37 -0.99 32.22
N ILE A 80 34.37 -1.28 31.39
CA ILE A 80 34.54 -2.00 30.12
C ILE A 80 35.46 -1.20 29.17
N SER A 81 35.23 0.11 29.00
CA SER A 81 36.12 1.01 28.22
C SER A 81 37.58 0.89 28.67
N ASN A 82 37.83 0.85 29.98
CA ASN A 82 39.18 0.84 30.52
C ASN A 82 39.83 -0.55 30.37
N GLN A 83 39.06 -1.63 30.49
CA GLN A 83 39.50 -2.99 30.15
C GLN A 83 39.84 -3.10 28.65
N SER A 84 38.99 -2.59 27.75
CA SER A 84 39.26 -2.57 26.30
C SER A 84 40.54 -1.80 25.96
N LYS A 85 40.79 -0.65 26.62
CA LYS A 85 42.03 0.13 26.45
C LYS A 85 43.28 -0.59 26.97
N ALA A 86 43.16 -1.36 28.05
CA ALA A 86 44.26 -2.18 28.56
C ALA A 86 44.60 -3.35 27.62
N ILE A 87 43.58 -4.02 27.05
CA ILE A 87 43.75 -5.11 26.08
C ILE A 87 44.39 -4.59 24.77
N ALA A 88 44.05 -3.38 24.34
CA ALA A 88 44.51 -2.81 23.07
C ALA A 88 46.01 -2.43 23.01
N ASN A 89 46.78 -2.53 24.10
CA ASN A 89 48.15 -1.98 24.13
C ASN A 89 49.18 -2.87 24.87
N PRO A 90 49.52 -4.07 24.36
CA PRO A 90 50.24 -5.13 25.10
C PRO A 90 51.77 -4.96 25.15
N LYS A 91 52.31 -3.74 25.36
CA LYS A 91 53.77 -3.49 25.42
C LYS A 91 54.25 -2.50 26.50
N ARG A 92 54.07 -2.85 27.78
CA ARG A 92 55.09 -2.67 28.84
C ARG A 92 54.68 -3.33 30.17
N ILE A 93 55.36 -4.42 30.53
CA ILE A 93 55.45 -4.89 31.92
C ILE A 93 56.94 -5.08 32.25
N ARG A 94 57.44 -4.30 33.22
CA ARG A 94 58.57 -4.68 34.08
C ARG A 94 58.64 -3.77 35.32
N THR A 95 58.32 -4.37 36.47
CA THR A 95 58.99 -4.19 37.77
C THR A 95 59.25 -2.76 38.29
N CYS A 96 58.47 -2.29 39.28
CA CYS A 96 58.83 -2.38 40.71
C CYS A 96 57.74 -1.76 41.64
N GLN A 97 57.83 -2.04 42.95
CA GLN A 97 56.91 -1.58 44.01
C GLN A 97 57.63 -0.59 45.00
N PRO A 98 56.95 0.00 46.00
CA PRO A 98 57.18 1.42 46.36
C PRO A 98 57.90 1.68 47.71
N THR A 99 58.19 2.96 47.96
CA THR A 99 58.50 3.53 49.30
C THR A 99 57.72 4.83 49.56
N ILE A 100 57.72 5.24 50.84
CA ILE A 100 56.84 6.18 51.56
C ILE A 100 57.76 7.20 52.31
N PRO A 101 57.41 8.43 52.83
CA PRO A 101 56.12 9.15 52.97
C PRO A 101 56.09 10.66 52.52
N MET A 102 54.97 11.33 52.84
CA MET A 102 54.72 12.78 53.10
C MET A 102 55.59 13.37 54.27
N PRO A 103 55.44 14.63 54.80
CA PRO A 103 54.47 15.75 54.56
C PRO A 103 55.06 17.20 54.53
N ILE A 104 54.21 18.26 54.48
CA ILE A 104 54.11 19.41 55.46
C ILE A 104 53.36 20.67 54.89
N ILE A 105 52.12 20.85 55.37
CA ILE A 105 51.39 22.03 55.94
C ILE A 105 51.74 23.52 55.53
N PRO A 106 50.74 24.42 55.34
CA PRO A 106 50.88 25.85 54.94
C PRO A 106 50.86 26.87 56.14
N PRO A 107 50.85 28.22 55.91
CA PRO A 107 49.57 28.98 55.85
C PRO A 107 49.55 30.29 55.00
N THR A 108 48.40 31.01 55.05
CA THR A 108 48.08 32.37 54.51
C THR A 108 48.49 33.50 55.51
N PRO A 109 48.22 34.84 55.35
CA PRO A 109 47.49 35.61 54.31
C PRO A 109 48.12 36.97 53.83
N THR A 110 47.35 37.68 52.98
CA THR A 110 47.39 39.10 52.50
C THR A 110 48.32 40.19 53.11
N GLN A 111 48.87 41.07 52.24
CA GLN A 111 48.68 42.54 52.31
C GLN A 111 48.96 43.26 50.95
N GLN A 112 48.77 44.60 50.87
CA GLN A 112 48.75 45.44 49.66
C GLN A 112 49.82 46.57 49.68
N ARG A 113 49.97 47.31 48.55
CA ARG A 113 50.58 48.67 48.31
C ARG A 113 51.87 48.67 47.41
N PRO A 114 52.34 49.83 46.83
CA PRO A 114 51.95 50.20 45.44
C PRO A 114 53.05 50.90 44.58
N ILE A 115 52.66 51.55 43.45
CA ILE A 115 53.41 52.57 42.64
C ILE A 115 54.46 51.92 41.69
N VAL A 116 54.50 52.19 40.36
CA VAL A 116 55.08 53.38 39.67
C VAL A 116 54.52 53.57 38.22
N ARG A 117 54.02 54.79 37.93
CA ARG A 117 54.03 55.63 36.67
C ARG A 117 53.73 55.04 35.25
N SER A 118 52.59 55.46 34.67
CA SER A 118 52.39 56.39 33.51
C SER A 118 53.46 56.55 32.39
N PRO A 119 53.14 56.91 31.10
CA PRO A 119 52.07 57.87 30.72
C PRO A 119 51.31 57.76 29.36
N CYS A 120 50.15 58.45 29.31
CA CYS A 120 49.49 59.29 28.27
C CYS A 120 49.50 59.03 26.73
N SER A 121 48.45 59.57 26.08
CA SER A 121 48.08 59.58 24.64
C SER A 121 48.22 60.97 23.98
N ASN A 122 47.93 61.11 22.66
CA ASN A 122 47.01 62.12 22.03
C ASN A 122 47.21 62.33 20.49
N THR A 123 46.18 62.16 19.61
CA THR A 123 45.20 63.14 19.01
C THR A 123 45.68 63.74 17.64
N PRO A 124 44.93 64.53 16.81
CA PRO A 124 43.61 65.18 17.03
C PRO A 124 42.54 65.28 15.90
N LEU A 125 41.29 65.50 16.34
CA LEU A 125 40.18 66.36 15.82
C LEU A 125 39.70 66.20 14.35
N SER A 126 38.41 66.37 13.98
CA SER A 126 37.19 66.92 14.65
C SER A 126 35.92 66.22 14.07
N ALA A 127 34.62 66.54 14.26
CA ALA A 127 33.87 67.64 14.90
C ALA A 127 32.45 67.16 15.39
N SER A 128 31.48 68.07 15.56
CA SER A 128 30.05 67.86 15.92
C SER A 128 29.19 69.07 15.42
N PRO A 129 27.89 69.35 15.75
CA PRO A 129 27.00 68.86 16.84
C PRO A 129 25.52 68.51 16.44
N TYR A 130 24.63 68.38 17.45
CA TYR A 130 23.13 68.33 17.42
C TYR A 130 22.43 66.98 17.07
N THR A 131 21.22 66.63 17.56
CA THR A 131 20.62 66.68 18.92
C THR A 131 19.44 65.66 19.06
N SER A 132 18.88 65.54 20.26
CA SER A 132 17.81 64.62 20.72
C SER A 132 16.44 64.65 20.01
N SER A 133 15.88 63.46 19.76
CA SER A 133 14.55 62.88 20.15
C SER A 133 13.21 63.69 20.15
N VAL A 134 12.11 62.91 20.08
CA VAL A 134 10.68 63.19 20.40
C VAL A 134 9.78 63.77 19.27
N LEU A 135 8.48 63.35 19.31
CA LEU A 135 7.25 63.85 18.62
C LEU A 135 6.74 63.21 17.30
N THR A 136 5.79 62.28 17.46
CA THR A 136 4.40 62.22 16.89
C THR A 136 4.06 62.43 15.39
N LEU A 137 3.15 61.54 14.92
CA LEU A 137 2.10 61.71 13.87
C LEU A 137 2.51 61.54 12.37
N PRO A 138 1.55 61.31 11.44
CA PRO A 138 1.73 60.37 10.32
C PRO A 138 1.99 61.01 8.93
N PRO A 139 2.39 60.20 7.93
CA PRO A 139 2.41 60.61 6.51
C PRO A 139 0.98 60.72 5.91
N PRO A 140 0.81 61.45 4.78
CA PRO A 140 -0.48 62.06 4.43
C PRO A 140 -1.32 61.30 3.40
N THR A 141 -2.60 61.65 3.32
CA THR A 141 -3.46 61.49 2.14
C THR A 141 -3.14 62.53 1.06
N PHE A 142 -3.39 62.18 -0.20
CA PHE A 142 -3.98 63.12 -1.16
C PHE A 142 -4.77 62.39 -2.24
N ASP A 143 -5.94 62.94 -2.58
CA ASP A 143 -6.90 62.39 -3.55
C ASP A 143 -6.63 62.85 -4.99
N LEU A 144 -7.28 62.17 -5.95
CA LEU A 144 -8.21 62.71 -6.97
C LEU A 144 -8.48 61.55 -7.97
N ALA A 145 -9.71 61.04 -8.14
CA ALA A 145 -10.90 61.65 -8.73
C ALA A 145 -10.80 61.89 -10.26
N ALA A 146 -11.84 61.76 -11.08
CA ALA A 146 -13.15 61.07 -10.93
C ALA A 146 -13.86 61.09 -12.30
N SER A 147 -14.82 60.19 -12.53
CA SER A 147 -15.97 60.48 -13.42
C SER A 147 -17.06 59.38 -13.36
N THR A 148 -18.16 59.70 -12.69
CA THR A 148 -19.48 59.09 -12.90
C THR A 148 -20.40 60.20 -13.41
N PRO A 149 -21.32 59.91 -14.35
CA PRO A 149 -22.70 60.38 -14.12
C PRO A 149 -23.77 59.41 -14.66
N GLN A 150 -25.03 59.48 -14.23
CA GLN A 150 -25.62 59.78 -12.92
C GLN A 150 -27.14 59.51 -12.99
N GLY A 151 -27.81 59.35 -11.85
CA GLY A 151 -29.24 59.66 -11.74
C GLY A 151 -30.09 58.60 -11.03
N LYS A 152 -30.96 58.96 -10.08
CA LYS A 152 -31.00 60.23 -9.31
C LYS A 152 -31.72 59.96 -7.98
N LEU A 153 -31.25 60.56 -6.88
CA LEU A 153 -31.82 60.41 -5.54
C LEU A 153 -32.20 61.79 -4.97
N LEU A 154 -33.36 61.88 -4.31
CA LEU A 154 -33.78 62.97 -3.42
C LEU A 154 -34.74 62.37 -2.37
N SER A 155 -34.80 62.77 -1.09
CA SER A 155 -33.86 63.51 -0.21
C SER A 155 -34.46 63.57 1.22
N LEU A 156 -33.70 64.08 2.21
CA LEU A 156 -34.11 64.44 3.61
C LEU A 156 -34.27 63.22 4.56
N GLU A 157 -33.53 63.06 5.68
CA GLU A 157 -33.35 63.87 6.92
C GLU A 157 -34.44 63.60 7.99
N GLU A 158 -34.18 63.59 9.31
CA GLU A 158 -32.97 63.25 10.10
C GLU A 158 -33.39 62.89 11.58
N ASN A 159 -32.44 62.47 12.42
CA ASN A 159 -32.46 62.53 13.90
C ASN A 159 -33.44 61.69 14.77
N SER A 160 -32.95 60.50 15.12
CA SER A 160 -32.47 60.17 16.49
C SER A 160 -33.29 59.28 17.46
N LYS A 161 -32.51 58.53 18.25
CA LYS A 161 -32.77 57.85 19.55
C LYS A 161 -33.56 56.52 19.59
N THR A 162 -32.86 55.55 20.21
CA THR A 162 -33.34 54.37 20.98
C THR A 162 -33.99 53.15 20.29
N SER A 163 -33.56 51.97 20.77
CA SER A 163 -34.20 50.63 20.63
C SER A 163 -34.69 50.19 19.25
N LEU A 164 -33.79 49.63 18.45
CA LEU A 164 -34.15 48.87 17.23
C LEU A 164 -34.86 47.55 17.58
N SER A 165 -36.19 47.57 17.64
CA SER A 165 -36.98 46.34 17.56
C SER A 165 -36.87 45.75 16.15
N ARG A 166 -36.37 44.51 16.03
CA ARG A 166 -36.33 43.80 14.74
C ARG A 166 -37.74 43.42 14.31
N LYS A 167 -38.36 44.25 13.47
CA LYS A 167 -39.57 43.89 12.71
C LYS A 167 -39.32 42.57 11.97
N ARG A 168 -40.11 41.53 12.28
CA ARG A 168 -40.10 40.27 11.53
C ARG A 168 -40.76 40.48 10.17
N CYS A 169 -40.02 40.32 9.08
CA CYS A 169 -40.62 40.13 7.76
C CYS A 169 -41.25 38.73 7.70
N GLY A 170 -42.55 38.65 7.97
CA GLY A 170 -43.30 37.39 8.02
C GLY A 170 -43.70 36.90 6.63
N PHE A 171 -42.91 36.00 6.05
CA PHE A 171 -43.34 35.18 4.91
C PHE A 171 -44.13 33.94 5.38
N PRO A 172 -45.08 33.41 4.58
CA PRO A 172 -45.91 32.27 4.98
C PRO A 172 -45.09 31.01 5.22
N LYS A 173 -45.51 30.21 6.21
CA LYS A 173 -44.76 29.03 6.69
C LYS A 173 -44.92 27.77 5.82
N SER A 174 -45.91 27.74 4.93
CA SER A 174 -46.13 26.67 3.96
C SER A 174 -46.63 27.26 2.64
N ILE A 175 -46.29 26.61 1.52
CA ILE A 175 -46.76 26.93 0.17
C ILE A 175 -48.15 26.32 -0.05
N CYS A 176 -48.43 25.17 0.59
CA CYS A 176 -49.69 24.43 0.49
C CYS A 176 -50.93 25.17 1.02
N SER A 177 -50.76 26.37 1.61
CA SER A 177 -51.85 27.24 2.07
C SER A 177 -52.07 28.48 1.17
N LEU A 178 -51.48 28.54 -0.02
CA LEU A 178 -51.69 29.61 -1.00
C LEU A 178 -52.35 29.07 -2.28
N GLY A 179 -53.35 29.80 -2.77
CA GLY A 179 -54.13 29.41 -3.95
C GLY A 179 -53.34 29.50 -5.27
N SER A 180 -53.91 28.91 -6.32
CA SER A 180 -53.32 28.76 -7.66
C SER A 180 -53.17 30.09 -8.41
N SER A 181 -52.10 30.85 -8.13
CA SER A 181 -51.77 32.12 -8.81
C SER A 181 -50.29 32.52 -8.65
N PHE A 182 -49.33 31.63 -8.95
CA PHE A 182 -47.90 31.98 -8.94
C PHE A 182 -47.12 31.35 -10.10
N ASP A 183 -46.34 32.18 -10.79
CA ASP A 183 -45.40 31.73 -11.83
C ASP A 183 -44.29 30.84 -11.23
N ALA A 184 -43.80 29.88 -12.02
CA ALA A 184 -42.74 28.96 -11.63
C ALA A 184 -41.49 29.69 -11.09
N GLU A 185 -41.13 30.82 -11.70
CA GLU A 185 -40.06 31.74 -11.27
C GLU A 185 -40.18 32.14 -9.79
N THR A 186 -41.38 32.51 -9.36
CA THR A 186 -41.63 32.98 -7.99
C THR A 186 -41.59 31.82 -6.99
N LEU A 187 -42.09 30.63 -7.37
CA LEU A 187 -42.02 29.42 -6.56
C LEU A 187 -40.57 28.94 -6.37
N ILE A 188 -39.79 28.90 -7.46
CA ILE A 188 -38.37 28.53 -7.47
C ILE A 188 -37.55 29.49 -6.59
N ARG A 189 -37.81 30.80 -6.69
CA ARG A 189 -37.16 31.81 -5.85
C ARG A 189 -37.52 31.69 -4.36
N LEU A 190 -38.78 31.42 -4.04
CA LEU A 190 -39.24 31.20 -2.66
C LEU A 190 -38.60 29.95 -2.04
N ILE A 191 -38.56 28.84 -2.79
CA ILE A 191 -37.93 27.58 -2.37
C ILE A 191 -36.41 27.73 -2.20
N SER A 192 -35.74 28.39 -3.16
CA SER A 192 -34.31 28.72 -3.05
C SER A 192 -34.01 29.48 -1.75
N THR A 193 -34.82 30.50 -1.43
CA THR A 193 -34.68 31.30 -0.21
C THR A 193 -34.83 30.45 1.05
N ARG A 194 -35.80 29.53 1.10
CA ARG A 194 -36.02 28.63 2.26
C ARG A 194 -34.96 27.54 2.40
N LEU A 195 -34.46 26.98 1.30
CA LEU A 195 -33.33 26.05 1.33
C LEU A 195 -32.05 26.74 1.83
N GLN A 196 -31.81 27.99 1.41
CA GLN A 196 -30.69 28.80 1.90
C GLN A 196 -30.85 29.18 3.38
N SER A 197 -32.07 29.48 3.85
CA SER A 197 -32.40 29.66 5.28
C SER A 197 -32.00 28.42 6.09
N LEU A 198 -32.52 27.25 5.71
CA LEU A 198 -32.30 25.99 6.40
C LEU A 198 -30.81 25.63 6.48
N PHE A 199 -30.08 25.67 5.36
CA PHE A 199 -28.63 25.40 5.32
C PHE A 199 -27.77 26.51 5.93
N SER A 200 -28.35 27.66 6.28
CA SER A 200 -27.70 28.67 7.12
C SER A 200 -27.87 28.35 8.61
N LYS A 201 -29.07 27.96 9.05
CA LYS A 201 -29.35 27.55 10.44
C LYS A 201 -28.48 26.37 10.88
N THR A 202 -28.30 25.35 10.04
CA THR A 202 -27.43 24.21 10.36
C THR A 202 -25.95 24.60 10.50
N GLN A 203 -25.50 25.61 9.77
CA GLN A 203 -24.17 26.19 9.97
C GLN A 203 -24.09 26.96 11.29
N THR A 204 -25.08 27.80 11.61
CA THR A 204 -25.16 28.52 12.90
C THR A 204 -25.15 27.55 14.08
N PHE A 205 -25.95 26.47 14.00
CA PHE A 205 -25.95 25.39 14.98
C PHE A 205 -24.55 24.78 15.17
N GLY A 206 -23.85 24.49 14.07
CA GLY A 206 -22.46 24.02 14.10
C GLY A 206 -21.52 25.00 14.82
N HIS A 207 -21.66 26.30 14.62
CA HIS A 207 -20.85 27.32 15.32
C HIS A 207 -21.21 27.47 16.81
N MET A 208 -22.48 27.33 17.21
CA MET A 208 -22.93 27.57 18.59
C MET A 208 -22.78 26.35 19.51
N TYR A 209 -22.99 25.14 19.00
CA TYR A 209 -23.18 23.95 19.85
C TYR A 209 -22.06 22.91 19.79
N THR A 210 -21.17 22.95 18.79
CA THR A 210 -20.07 21.97 18.65
C THR A 210 -19.11 22.02 19.85
N ASN A 211 -18.76 20.87 20.43
CA ASN A 211 -17.76 20.79 21.50
C ASN A 211 -16.32 20.94 20.98
N PHE A 212 -15.39 21.34 21.85
CA PHE A 212 -13.97 21.40 21.48
C PHE A 212 -13.40 20.01 21.16
N PRO A 213 -12.47 19.90 20.18
CA PRO A 213 -11.79 18.63 19.92
C PRO A 213 -11.07 18.12 21.16
N SER A 214 -11.39 16.89 21.57
CA SER A 214 -10.68 16.20 22.64
C SER A 214 -10.57 14.73 22.28
N ILE A 215 -9.35 14.29 22.00
CA ILE A 215 -9.11 12.96 21.43
C ILE A 215 -9.39 11.84 22.45
N GLN A 216 -9.51 12.15 23.74
CA GLN A 216 -10.02 11.23 24.77
C GLN A 216 -11.54 11.01 24.62
N PHE A 217 -12.33 12.07 24.43
CA PHE A 217 -13.77 11.93 24.17
C PHE A 217 -14.02 11.40 22.74
N ASP A 218 -13.30 11.89 21.73
CA ASP A 218 -13.44 11.45 20.33
C ASP A 218 -13.08 9.97 20.14
N SER A 219 -12.12 9.44 20.92
CA SER A 219 -11.83 8.01 20.90
C SER A 219 -12.86 7.16 21.63
N GLN A 220 -13.68 7.75 22.50
CA GLN A 220 -14.78 7.10 23.22
C GLN A 220 -16.16 7.24 22.53
N LEU A 221 -16.32 8.14 21.54
CA LEU A 221 -17.56 8.27 20.75
C LEU A 221 -18.09 6.91 20.24
N ASN A 222 -19.41 6.76 20.22
CA ASN A 222 -20.07 5.51 19.81
C ASN A 222 -19.65 5.07 18.39
N PRO A 223 -19.50 3.75 18.12
CA PRO A 223 -19.01 3.25 16.83
C PRO A 223 -19.81 3.76 15.63
N TRP A 224 -21.13 3.78 15.74
CA TRP A 224 -22.06 4.23 14.69
C TRP A 224 -22.06 5.77 14.50
N VAL A 225 -21.67 6.56 15.51
CA VAL A 225 -21.39 8.01 15.35
C VAL A 225 -20.10 8.21 14.54
N LYS A 226 -19.04 7.46 14.88
CA LYS A 226 -17.78 7.49 14.12
C LYS A 226 -17.99 7.04 12.68
N GLU A 227 -18.75 5.98 12.46
CA GLU A 227 -19.12 5.47 11.13
C GLU A 227 -19.90 6.53 10.33
N TYR A 228 -20.92 7.16 10.92
CA TYR A 228 -21.67 8.21 10.26
C TYR A 228 -20.77 9.39 9.86
N VAL A 229 -19.91 9.88 10.77
CA VAL A 229 -18.95 10.95 10.45
C VAL A 229 -17.94 10.53 9.36
N MET A 230 -17.52 9.26 9.33
CA MET A 230 -16.66 8.71 8.29
C MET A 230 -17.36 8.55 6.93
N ASN A 231 -18.68 8.32 6.92
CA ASN A 231 -19.47 8.14 5.71
C ASN A 231 -19.91 9.49 5.09
N ILE A 232 -20.16 10.53 5.89
CA ILE A 232 -20.44 11.89 5.39
C ILE A 232 -19.16 12.62 4.93
N SER A 233 -17.99 12.23 5.44
CA SER A 233 -16.69 12.82 5.06
C SER A 233 -15.87 11.81 4.25
N ASP A 234 -14.54 11.83 4.38
CA ASP A 234 -13.68 10.77 3.86
C ASP A 234 -12.95 10.12 5.04
N LYS A 235 -12.83 8.80 5.02
CA LYS A 235 -12.25 7.97 6.09
C LYS A 235 -10.81 8.41 6.45
N ILE A 236 -10.06 8.95 5.48
CA ILE A 236 -8.70 9.49 5.70
C ILE A 236 -8.73 10.85 6.40
N HIS A 237 -9.73 11.70 6.10
CA HIS A 237 -9.78 13.09 6.54
C HIS A 237 -10.63 13.31 7.80
N ALA A 238 -11.56 12.42 8.13
CA ALA A 238 -12.53 12.54 9.22
C ALA A 238 -11.89 12.90 10.57
N SER A 239 -10.81 12.20 10.96
CA SER A 239 -10.08 12.44 12.21
C SER A 239 -9.40 13.81 12.25
N THR A 240 -8.80 14.24 11.14
CA THR A 240 -8.16 15.56 11.00
C THR A 240 -9.17 16.71 10.91
N LEU A 241 -10.40 16.42 10.48
CA LEU A 241 -11.51 17.38 10.45
C LEU A 241 -12.17 17.54 11.82
N LEU A 242 -12.37 16.43 12.56
CA LEU A 242 -12.85 16.47 13.95
C LEU A 242 -11.81 17.05 14.93
N GLY A 243 -10.52 16.80 14.68
CA GLY A 243 -9.40 17.17 15.55
C GLY A 243 -8.98 18.66 15.50
N ASN A 244 -9.62 19.47 14.65
CA ASN A 244 -9.37 20.91 14.55
C ASN A 244 -10.70 21.67 14.75
N PRO A 245 -10.77 22.65 15.66
CA PRO A 245 -12.04 23.27 16.05
C PRO A 245 -12.74 23.97 14.88
N CYS A 246 -11.99 24.67 14.02
CA CYS A 246 -12.53 25.40 12.87
C CYS A 246 -13.12 24.48 11.80
N THR A 247 -12.67 23.22 11.71
CA THR A 247 -13.24 22.23 10.79
C THR A 247 -14.26 21.30 11.44
N ARG A 248 -14.22 21.12 12.77
CA ARG A 248 -15.17 20.27 13.52
C ARG A 248 -16.59 20.81 13.43
N LEU A 249 -16.77 22.12 13.54
CA LEU A 249 -18.07 22.78 13.34
C LEU A 249 -18.65 22.56 11.93
N CYS A 250 -17.79 22.48 10.91
CA CYS A 250 -18.18 22.16 9.54
C CYS A 250 -18.56 20.68 9.37
N VAL A 251 -17.96 19.77 10.15
CA VAL A 251 -18.37 18.36 10.21
C VAL A 251 -19.74 18.22 10.87
N VAL A 252 -20.02 18.91 11.97
CA VAL A 252 -21.34 18.89 12.64
C VAL A 252 -22.42 19.49 11.74
N ALA A 253 -22.14 20.64 11.10
CA ALA A 253 -23.05 21.22 10.11
C ALA A 253 -23.31 20.26 8.94
N LYS A 254 -22.28 19.57 8.42
CA LYS A 254 -22.46 18.53 7.39
C LYS A 254 -23.27 17.34 7.89
N ALA A 255 -23.04 16.89 9.13
CA ALA A 255 -23.74 15.75 9.72
C ALA A 255 -25.26 15.96 9.75
N ILE A 256 -25.69 17.18 10.07
CA ILE A 256 -27.09 17.59 9.96
C ILE A 256 -27.51 17.66 8.48
N ASN A 257 -26.77 18.40 7.64
CA ASN A 257 -27.14 18.61 6.23
C ASN A 257 -27.32 17.31 5.44
N PHE A 258 -26.44 16.33 5.66
CA PHE A 258 -26.52 15.01 5.04
C PHE A 258 -27.76 14.24 5.50
N TYR A 259 -28.06 14.28 6.81
CA TYR A 259 -29.26 13.66 7.37
C TYR A 259 -30.53 14.28 6.78
N LEU A 260 -30.60 15.61 6.76
CA LEU A 260 -31.73 16.34 6.17
C LEU A 260 -31.96 15.91 4.72
N VAL A 261 -30.91 15.88 3.89
CA VAL A 261 -31.01 15.51 2.47
C VAL A 261 -31.36 14.04 2.26
N HIS A 262 -30.86 13.11 3.08
CA HIS A 262 -31.03 11.66 2.86
C HIS A 262 -32.25 11.05 3.56
N HIS A 263 -32.82 11.71 4.58
CA HIS A 263 -33.93 11.15 5.36
C HIS A 263 -35.21 12.01 5.44
N ILE A 264 -35.14 13.32 5.18
CA ILE A 264 -36.27 14.26 5.38
C ILE A 264 -36.65 15.00 4.10
N LEU A 265 -35.69 15.61 3.40
CA LEU A 265 -35.86 16.28 2.10
C LEU A 265 -35.93 15.22 0.98
N GLN A 266 -36.91 14.32 1.09
CA GLN A 266 -37.18 13.20 0.20
C GLN A 266 -38.70 13.09 -0.04
N PRO A 267 -39.14 12.61 -1.22
CA PRO A 267 -40.57 12.48 -1.53
C PRO A 267 -41.32 11.48 -0.63
N ILE A 268 -40.59 10.67 0.15
CA ILE A 268 -41.13 9.75 1.15
C ILE A 268 -41.48 10.41 2.50
N VAL A 269 -41.53 11.74 2.60
CA VAL A 269 -41.88 12.46 3.86
C VAL A 269 -43.28 12.10 4.41
N VAL A 270 -44.21 11.72 3.53
CA VAL A 270 -45.56 11.25 3.89
C VAL A 270 -45.64 9.76 4.25
N ARG A 271 -44.53 9.02 4.10
CA ARG A 271 -44.53 7.55 4.07
C ARG A 271 -44.89 6.91 5.40
N GLY A 272 -45.79 5.94 5.36
CA GLY A 272 -46.33 5.24 6.52
C GLY A 272 -47.66 5.80 7.04
N PHE A 273 -48.20 6.86 6.44
CA PHE A 273 -49.55 7.36 6.77
C PHE A 273 -50.65 6.61 6.01
N ASP A 274 -50.42 6.33 4.73
CA ASP A 274 -51.38 5.72 3.82
C ASP A 274 -50.66 4.69 2.93
N ALA A 275 -50.92 3.41 3.19
CA ALA A 275 -50.25 2.32 2.50
C ALA A 275 -50.59 2.21 1.01
N GLN A 276 -51.74 2.75 0.56
CA GLN A 276 -52.09 2.76 -0.86
C GLN A 276 -51.35 3.89 -1.58
N MET A 277 -51.40 5.11 -1.03
CA MET A 277 -50.66 6.25 -1.59
C MET A 277 -49.15 6.00 -1.60
N ASP A 278 -48.61 5.29 -0.60
CA ASP A 278 -47.22 4.83 -0.58
C ASP A 278 -46.86 3.89 -1.73
N MET A 279 -47.77 2.98 -2.12
CA MET A 279 -47.57 2.12 -3.29
C MET A 279 -47.61 2.91 -4.59
N GLU A 280 -48.57 3.83 -4.73
CA GLU A 280 -48.75 4.69 -5.91
C GLU A 280 -47.54 5.61 -6.11
N ILE A 281 -47.08 6.30 -5.07
CA ILE A 281 -45.87 7.14 -5.08
C ILE A 281 -44.62 6.30 -5.41
N LYS A 282 -44.47 5.11 -4.83
CA LYS A 282 -43.36 4.19 -5.13
C LYS A 282 -43.41 3.68 -6.57
N GLN A 283 -44.60 3.47 -7.13
CA GLN A 283 -44.78 3.09 -8.53
C GLN A 283 -44.42 4.24 -9.47
N ILE A 284 -44.81 5.48 -9.16
CA ILE A 284 -44.40 6.68 -9.92
C ILE A 284 -42.87 6.83 -9.90
N GLN A 285 -42.23 6.69 -8.73
CA GLN A 285 -40.77 6.74 -8.59
C GLN A 285 -40.06 5.69 -9.45
N LYS A 286 -40.62 4.47 -9.60
CA LYS A 286 -40.07 3.43 -10.48
C LYS A 286 -40.09 3.81 -11.96
N HIS A 287 -41.03 4.65 -12.40
CA HIS A 287 -41.16 5.11 -13.79
C HIS A 287 -40.42 6.42 -14.08
N LEU A 288 -39.84 7.09 -13.06
CA LEU A 288 -38.98 8.27 -13.20
C LEU A 288 -37.51 7.92 -13.53
N ALA A 289 -37.32 6.90 -14.38
CA ALA A 289 -36.02 6.39 -14.83
C ALA A 289 -35.19 7.43 -15.61
N ILE A 290 -33.95 7.06 -15.98
CA ILE A 290 -33.03 7.93 -16.73
C ILE A 290 -33.57 8.22 -18.13
N ASP A 291 -34.19 7.22 -18.78
CA ASP A 291 -34.63 7.29 -20.18
C ASP A 291 -36.07 7.83 -20.35
N THR A 292 -36.73 8.23 -19.26
CA THR A 292 -38.13 8.70 -19.28
C THR A 292 -38.25 10.07 -19.97
N PRO A 293 -38.99 10.21 -21.09
CA PRO A 293 -39.09 11.47 -21.83
C PRO A 293 -39.63 12.63 -20.99
N VAL A 294 -39.12 13.85 -21.22
CA VAL A 294 -39.39 15.06 -20.41
C VAL A 294 -40.88 15.30 -20.18
N VAL A 295 -41.71 15.17 -21.22
CA VAL A 295 -43.18 15.36 -21.14
C VAL A 295 -43.82 14.32 -20.18
N VAL A 296 -43.43 13.05 -20.31
CA VAL A 296 -43.91 11.97 -19.41
C VAL A 296 -43.40 12.18 -17.99
N ARG A 297 -42.15 12.64 -17.85
CA ARG A 297 -41.52 12.99 -16.57
C ARG A 297 -42.29 14.10 -15.85
N HIS A 298 -42.73 15.14 -16.57
CA HIS A 298 -43.56 16.21 -16.02
C HIS A 298 -44.93 15.70 -15.53
N SER A 299 -45.63 14.91 -16.35
CA SER A 299 -46.92 14.30 -15.95
C SER A 299 -46.80 13.42 -14.70
N LEU A 300 -45.71 12.64 -14.57
CA LEU A 300 -45.42 11.84 -13.38
C LEU A 300 -45.12 12.69 -12.15
N LEU A 301 -44.42 13.83 -12.31
CA LEU A 301 -44.17 14.78 -11.21
C LEU A 301 -45.46 15.48 -10.74
N ILE A 302 -46.35 15.85 -11.67
CA ILE A 302 -47.69 16.39 -11.34
C ILE A 302 -48.50 15.35 -10.55
N ALA A 303 -48.53 14.09 -11.01
CA ALA A 303 -49.22 13.02 -10.28
C ALA A 303 -48.67 12.86 -8.85
N MET A 304 -47.35 12.76 -8.69
CA MET A 304 -46.71 12.63 -7.38
C MET A 304 -47.05 13.81 -6.45
N ALA A 305 -47.05 15.04 -6.98
CA ALA A 305 -47.43 16.23 -6.23
C ALA A 305 -48.89 16.17 -5.76
N HIS A 306 -49.83 15.74 -6.62
CA HIS A 306 -51.23 15.55 -6.24
C HIS A 306 -51.41 14.47 -5.16
N HIS A 307 -50.74 13.31 -5.26
CA HIS A 307 -50.80 12.27 -4.21
C HIS A 307 -50.26 12.79 -2.86
N ILE A 308 -49.16 13.56 -2.87
CA ILE A 308 -48.58 14.12 -1.64
C ILE A 308 -49.51 15.18 -1.03
N GLN A 309 -50.05 16.12 -1.82
CA GLN A 309 -51.07 17.08 -1.35
C GLN A 309 -52.31 16.37 -0.79
N ALA A 310 -52.79 15.31 -1.47
CA ALA A 310 -53.94 14.53 -1.05
C ALA A 310 -53.72 13.79 0.28
N VAL A 311 -52.49 13.37 0.59
CA VAL A 311 -52.14 12.81 1.92
C VAL A 311 -52.02 13.89 2.98
N VAL A 312 -51.37 15.02 2.68
CA VAL A 312 -51.17 16.14 3.62
C VAL A 312 -52.49 16.72 4.12
N ASN A 313 -53.52 16.73 3.26
CA ASN A 313 -54.86 17.22 3.59
C ASN A 313 -55.73 16.24 4.40
N LYS A 314 -55.26 15.02 4.71
CA LYS A 314 -56.06 14.04 5.48
C LYS A 314 -56.12 14.36 6.98
N PRO A 315 -57.25 14.09 7.66
CA PRO A 315 -57.35 14.25 9.11
C PRO A 315 -56.31 13.38 9.82
N LYS A 316 -55.79 13.86 10.96
CA LYS A 316 -54.66 13.28 11.72
C LYS A 316 -53.28 13.31 11.05
N PHE A 317 -53.14 13.76 9.79
CA PHE A 317 -51.80 13.89 9.18
C PHE A 317 -50.87 14.81 10.01
N SER A 318 -51.38 15.90 10.58
CA SER A 318 -50.60 16.80 11.46
C SER A 318 -50.10 16.12 12.75
N GLU A 319 -50.78 15.10 13.24
CA GLU A 319 -50.40 14.31 14.42
C GLU A 319 -49.33 13.28 14.06
N PHE A 320 -49.55 12.52 12.97
CA PHE A 320 -48.57 11.64 12.37
C PHE A 320 -47.24 12.36 12.05
N ASN A 321 -47.32 13.56 11.47
CA ASN A 321 -46.15 14.34 11.09
C ASN A 321 -45.30 14.74 12.33
N LYS A 322 -45.94 15.03 13.48
CA LYS A 322 -45.25 15.25 14.77
C LYS A 322 -44.61 13.96 15.30
N ASN A 323 -45.31 12.83 15.25
CA ASN A 323 -44.80 11.55 15.73
C ASN A 323 -43.58 11.09 14.90
N ASN A 324 -43.61 11.26 13.58
CA ASN A 324 -42.45 11.07 12.72
C ASN A 324 -41.29 12.01 13.08
N MET A 325 -41.59 13.29 13.37
CA MET A 325 -40.58 14.27 13.76
C MET A 325 -39.80 13.82 15.02
N HIS A 326 -40.48 13.25 16.03
CA HIS A 326 -39.79 12.68 17.20
C HIS A 326 -38.83 11.56 16.78
N SER A 327 -39.28 10.63 15.92
CA SER A 327 -38.42 9.55 15.43
C SER A 327 -37.23 10.05 14.59
N TYR A 328 -37.36 11.15 13.84
CA TYR A 328 -36.24 11.81 13.16
C TYR A 328 -35.30 12.51 14.15
N MET A 329 -35.85 13.17 15.17
CA MET A 329 -35.10 13.88 16.20
C MET A 329 -34.22 12.93 17.02
N ASP A 330 -34.79 11.83 17.53
CA ASP A 330 -34.04 10.86 18.33
C ASP A 330 -32.89 10.25 17.53
N LYS A 331 -33.15 9.88 16.27
CA LYS A 331 -32.14 9.34 15.34
C LYS A 331 -31.04 10.34 15.01
N LEU A 332 -31.36 11.61 14.77
CA LEU A 332 -30.35 12.63 14.49
C LEU A 332 -29.57 13.03 15.75
N TRP A 333 -30.25 13.21 16.88
CA TRP A 333 -29.60 13.53 18.16
C TRP A 333 -28.59 12.46 18.55
N MET A 334 -28.95 11.19 18.41
CA MET A 334 -28.01 10.08 18.59
C MET A 334 -26.73 10.29 17.76
N LEU A 335 -26.86 10.69 16.49
CA LEU A 335 -25.73 10.86 15.56
C LEU A 335 -24.87 12.11 15.81
N ILE A 336 -25.42 13.19 16.39
CA ILE A 336 -24.69 14.47 16.53
C ILE A 336 -24.53 14.98 17.96
N GLY A 337 -25.41 14.61 18.89
CA GLY A 337 -25.40 15.04 20.30
C GLY A 337 -24.03 14.84 20.99
N PRO A 338 -23.37 13.67 20.82
CA PRO A 338 -22.00 13.45 21.33
C PRO A 338 -20.90 14.39 20.78
N LEU A 339 -21.17 15.12 19.70
CA LEU A 339 -20.30 16.16 19.13
C LEU A 339 -20.67 17.58 19.60
N THR A 340 -21.66 17.72 20.48
CA THR A 340 -22.10 19.00 21.07
C THR A 340 -21.57 19.19 22.49
N HIS A 341 -21.64 20.42 23.02
CA HIS A 341 -21.24 20.71 24.40
C HIS A 341 -22.22 20.21 25.47
N ASP A 342 -23.42 19.74 25.09
CA ASP A 342 -24.38 19.09 26.00
C ASP A 342 -24.74 17.68 25.47
N PRO A 343 -23.81 16.71 25.54
CA PRO A 343 -24.01 15.38 24.98
C PRO A 343 -25.04 14.53 25.73
N LEU A 344 -25.48 14.96 26.92
CA LEU A 344 -26.49 14.32 27.75
C LEU A 344 -27.85 15.06 27.71
N ASN A 345 -27.96 16.14 26.92
CA ASN A 345 -29.15 16.99 26.80
C ASN A 345 -29.70 17.52 28.14
N GLN A 346 -28.81 17.84 29.09
CA GLN A 346 -29.15 18.29 30.44
C GLN A 346 -29.76 19.70 30.46
N HIS A 347 -29.45 20.54 29.47
CA HIS A 347 -29.91 21.92 29.40
C HIS A 347 -31.02 22.14 28.35
N GLN A 348 -31.31 21.14 27.51
CA GLN A 348 -32.35 21.14 26.46
C GLN A 348 -32.23 22.20 25.34
N VAL A 349 -31.44 23.27 25.51
CA VAL A 349 -31.26 24.35 24.52
C VAL A 349 -30.84 23.80 23.15
N VAL A 350 -29.87 22.89 23.12
CA VAL A 350 -29.35 22.27 21.89
C VAL A 350 -30.43 21.45 21.18
N TRP A 351 -31.31 20.80 21.95
CA TRP A 351 -32.43 20.02 21.43
C TRP A 351 -33.54 20.90 20.86
N VAL A 352 -33.80 22.08 21.44
CA VAL A 352 -34.78 23.05 20.91
C VAL A 352 -34.32 23.63 19.57
N ASP A 353 -33.07 24.09 19.46
CA ASP A 353 -32.55 24.65 18.19
C ASP A 353 -32.49 23.60 17.06
N LEU A 354 -32.18 22.34 17.39
CA LEU A 354 -32.20 21.24 16.43
C LEU A 354 -33.64 20.82 16.04
N HIS A 355 -34.58 20.86 16.98
CA HIS A 355 -36.01 20.63 16.73
C HIS A 355 -36.60 21.68 15.76
N ASP A 356 -36.21 22.94 15.91
CA ASP A 356 -36.60 24.04 14.99
C ASP A 356 -36.05 23.82 13.56
N ILE A 357 -34.79 23.34 13.45
CA ILE A 357 -34.18 22.97 12.16
C ILE A 357 -34.92 21.80 11.48
N LEU A 358 -35.24 20.74 12.23
CA LEU A 358 -35.98 19.59 11.71
C LEU A 358 -37.41 19.98 11.29
N THR A 359 -38.07 20.83 12.08
CA THR A 359 -39.42 21.32 11.80
C THR A 359 -39.45 22.15 10.51
N GLU A 360 -38.47 23.04 10.29
CA GLU A 360 -38.34 23.77 9.02
C GLU A 360 -38.02 22.83 7.84
N ALA A 361 -37.14 21.84 8.03
CA ALA A 361 -36.80 20.87 6.99
C ALA A 361 -37.99 19.98 6.58
N GLN A 362 -38.81 19.53 7.53
CA GLN A 362 -39.95 18.66 7.29
C GLN A 362 -41.12 19.43 6.65
N ALA A 363 -41.37 20.68 7.09
CA ALA A 363 -42.31 21.57 6.40
C ALA A 363 -41.84 21.89 4.96
N LEU A 364 -40.55 22.14 4.78
CA LEU A 364 -39.97 22.39 3.46
C LEU A 364 -40.01 21.15 2.56
N ALA A 365 -39.81 19.93 3.09
CA ALA A 365 -39.98 18.69 2.34
C ALA A 365 -41.41 18.52 1.78
N ILE A 366 -42.42 18.80 2.61
CA ILE A 366 -43.82 18.80 2.18
C ILE A 366 -44.04 19.84 1.06
N ASP A 367 -43.59 21.08 1.25
CA ASP A 367 -43.74 22.14 0.24
C ASP A 367 -42.96 21.89 -1.06
N LEU A 368 -41.79 21.23 -0.99
CA LEU A 368 -40.98 20.84 -2.16
C LEU A 368 -41.75 19.84 -3.03
N TYR A 369 -42.12 18.68 -2.45
CA TYR A 369 -42.69 17.57 -3.19
C TYR A 369 -44.20 17.70 -3.44
N SER A 370 -44.82 18.78 -2.96
CA SER A 370 -46.16 19.22 -3.36
C SER A 370 -46.16 20.07 -4.65
N LEU A 371 -45.02 20.21 -5.34
CA LEU A 371 -44.87 20.92 -6.62
C LEU A 371 -44.25 20.02 -7.71
N PRO A 372 -44.56 20.24 -9.01
CA PRO A 372 -44.18 19.35 -10.12
C PRO A 372 -42.72 19.53 -10.62
N PHE A 373 -41.78 19.86 -9.72
CA PHE A 373 -40.36 20.08 -10.06
C PHE A 373 -39.48 18.88 -9.64
N GLU A 374 -38.36 18.67 -10.34
CA GLU A 374 -37.31 17.73 -9.89
C GLU A 374 -36.25 18.45 -9.05
N TYR A 375 -35.99 17.96 -7.84
CA TYR A 375 -34.97 18.50 -6.94
C TYR A 375 -33.74 17.58 -6.87
N ARG A 376 -32.55 18.13 -7.11
CA ARG A 376 -31.29 17.38 -7.10
C ARG A 376 -30.27 18.02 -6.16
N PHE A 377 -29.99 17.32 -5.06
CA PHE A 377 -28.98 17.68 -4.06
C PHE A 377 -27.72 16.85 -4.28
N LYS A 378 -26.58 17.46 -4.65
CA LYS A 378 -25.28 16.78 -4.74
C LYS A 378 -24.26 17.43 -3.80
N PHE A 379 -23.74 16.70 -2.83
CA PHE A 379 -22.55 17.15 -2.10
C PHE A 379 -21.30 16.99 -2.98
N PRO A 380 -20.40 18.00 -3.05
CA PRO A 380 -19.08 17.83 -3.63
C PRO A 380 -18.29 16.74 -2.89
N ALA A 381 -17.64 15.88 -3.67
CA ALA A 381 -16.81 14.79 -3.15
C ALA A 381 -15.44 15.32 -2.69
N VAL A 382 -14.75 14.53 -1.87
CA VAL A 382 -13.34 14.80 -1.56
C VAL A 382 -12.52 14.51 -2.81
N ASN A 383 -11.59 15.42 -3.14
CA ASN A 383 -10.87 15.51 -4.42
C ASN A 383 -11.65 16.07 -5.63
N ASP A 384 -12.91 16.51 -5.51
CA ASP A 384 -13.54 17.31 -6.58
C ASP A 384 -12.73 18.61 -6.80
N ILE A 385 -12.61 19.08 -8.05
CA ILE A 385 -11.99 20.37 -8.36
C ILE A 385 -12.93 21.50 -7.91
N PHE A 386 -12.39 22.55 -7.30
CA PHE A 386 -13.15 23.72 -6.88
C PHE A 386 -13.72 24.48 -8.09
N GLU A 387 -15.05 24.45 -8.22
CA GLU A 387 -15.77 25.15 -9.28
C GLU A 387 -16.55 26.36 -8.73
N PRO A 388 -16.05 27.60 -8.86
CA PRO A 388 -16.64 28.80 -8.25
C PRO A 388 -18.05 29.13 -8.80
N GLY A 389 -18.42 28.59 -9.95
CA GLY A 389 -19.79 28.67 -10.47
C GLY A 389 -20.78 27.72 -9.78
N SER A 390 -20.34 26.86 -8.86
CA SER A 390 -21.19 25.89 -8.14
C SER A 390 -20.82 25.68 -6.67
N MET A 391 -19.70 26.25 -6.22
CA MET A 391 -19.11 26.07 -4.89
C MET A 391 -18.63 27.40 -4.29
N VAL A 392 -18.68 27.50 -2.96
CA VAL A 392 -18.19 28.66 -2.18
C VAL A 392 -17.14 28.16 -1.19
N ASN A 393 -15.92 28.68 -1.28
CA ASN A 393 -14.85 28.39 -0.31
C ASN A 393 -15.26 28.89 1.10
N CYS A 394 -15.00 28.09 2.13
CA CYS A 394 -15.27 28.40 3.53
C CYS A 394 -14.04 28.27 4.45
N ASP A 395 -12.84 28.00 3.91
CA ASP A 395 -11.59 28.05 4.69
C ASP A 395 -11.11 29.49 4.90
N GLN A 396 -11.07 29.94 6.16
CA GLN A 396 -10.54 31.24 6.62
C GLN A 396 -9.01 31.42 6.45
N PHE A 397 -8.33 30.46 5.82
CA PHE A 397 -6.87 30.42 5.65
C PHE A 397 -6.46 30.21 4.19
N ASN A 398 -7.39 30.34 3.25
CA ASN A 398 -7.17 30.07 1.83
C ASN A 398 -7.76 31.20 0.97
N ASP A 399 -7.25 32.42 1.19
CA ASP A 399 -7.76 33.70 0.66
C ASP A 399 -7.53 33.91 -0.85
N GLY A 400 -7.43 32.83 -1.62
CA GLY A 400 -7.37 32.91 -3.07
C GLY A 400 -8.70 33.40 -3.65
N GLY A 401 -8.64 34.35 -4.58
CA GLY A 401 -9.83 34.76 -5.34
C GLY A 401 -10.48 33.55 -6.04
N PRO A 402 -11.82 33.47 -6.17
CA PRO A 402 -12.48 32.24 -6.63
C PRO A 402 -12.00 31.71 -7.99
N GLN A 403 -11.66 32.61 -8.92
CA GLN A 403 -11.10 32.24 -10.23
C GLN A 403 -9.62 31.77 -10.14
N THR A 404 -8.84 32.31 -9.19
CA THR A 404 -7.47 31.85 -8.92
C THR A 404 -7.48 30.44 -8.35
N LEU A 405 -8.36 30.16 -7.38
CA LEU A 405 -8.52 28.82 -6.80
C LEU A 405 -8.90 27.76 -7.85
N LYS A 406 -9.72 28.14 -8.85
CA LYS A 406 -9.99 27.29 -10.03
C LYS A 406 -8.74 27.09 -10.89
N LYS A 407 -8.04 28.18 -11.26
CA LYS A 407 -6.83 28.12 -12.11
C LYS A 407 -5.73 27.25 -11.50
N ASP A 408 -5.61 27.26 -10.18
CA ASP A 408 -4.64 26.46 -9.42
C ASP A 408 -5.10 25.00 -9.20
N ASN A 409 -6.24 24.58 -9.79
CA ASN A 409 -6.88 23.27 -9.61
C ASN A 409 -7.05 22.87 -8.13
N THR A 410 -7.49 23.82 -7.29
CA THR A 410 -7.62 23.59 -5.85
C THR A 410 -8.70 22.53 -5.58
N LEU A 411 -8.34 21.50 -4.80
CA LEU A 411 -9.22 20.35 -4.54
C LEU A 411 -10.09 20.53 -3.29
N VAL A 412 -11.32 20.04 -3.34
CA VAL A 412 -12.26 19.98 -2.20
C VAL A 412 -11.79 18.97 -1.16
N ARG A 413 -11.80 19.41 0.10
CA ARG A 413 -11.52 18.63 1.32
C ARG A 413 -12.78 18.20 2.06
N LEU A 414 -13.85 19.01 2.02
CA LEU A 414 -15.16 18.68 2.59
C LEU A 414 -16.28 19.56 2.00
N GLY A 415 -17.19 19.00 1.20
CA GLY A 415 -18.45 19.70 0.87
C GLY A 415 -19.42 19.69 2.04
N VAL A 416 -19.73 20.85 2.62
CA VAL A 416 -20.53 21.04 3.86
C VAL A 416 -22.02 21.16 3.56
N THR A 417 -22.40 21.89 2.51
CA THR A 417 -23.78 21.93 1.97
C THR A 417 -23.81 21.30 0.57
N PRO A 418 -24.97 20.79 0.10
CA PRO A 418 -25.10 20.31 -1.27
C PRO A 418 -25.13 21.47 -2.27
N THR A 419 -24.66 21.21 -3.50
CA THR A 419 -25.08 21.93 -4.70
C THR A 419 -26.55 21.57 -4.96
N ILE A 420 -27.41 22.58 -5.14
CA ILE A 420 -28.86 22.39 -5.30
C ILE A 420 -29.27 22.78 -6.70
N ARG A 421 -29.85 21.83 -7.45
CA ARG A 421 -30.51 22.12 -8.73
C ARG A 421 -32.00 21.82 -8.65
N ILE A 422 -32.79 22.67 -9.33
CA ILE A 422 -34.22 22.46 -9.58
C ILE A 422 -34.38 22.35 -11.10
N SER A 423 -35.13 21.34 -11.56
CA SER A 423 -35.44 21.16 -12.97
C SER A 423 -36.95 21.29 -13.19
N ASP A 424 -37.35 22.24 -14.03
CA ASP A 424 -38.72 22.36 -14.50
C ASP A 424 -38.88 21.59 -15.83
N ASN A 425 -39.71 20.56 -15.81
CA ASN A 425 -39.96 19.68 -16.95
C ASN A 425 -41.19 20.09 -17.78
N SER A 426 -41.84 21.22 -17.45
CA SER A 426 -42.93 21.79 -18.25
C SER A 426 -42.48 22.25 -19.64
N THR A 427 -41.18 22.52 -19.80
CA THR A 427 -40.52 22.93 -21.04
C THR A 427 -39.66 21.81 -21.63
N SER A 428 -39.42 21.86 -22.94
CA SER A 428 -38.57 20.90 -23.65
C SER A 428 -37.58 21.67 -24.54
N PRO A 429 -36.25 21.60 -24.29
CA PRO A 429 -35.61 20.93 -23.15
C PRO A 429 -36.00 21.55 -21.80
N ALA A 430 -35.89 20.77 -20.72
CA ALA A 430 -36.21 21.19 -19.37
C ALA A 430 -35.30 22.32 -18.86
N ASP A 431 -35.87 23.30 -18.16
CA ASP A 431 -35.14 24.41 -17.52
C ASP A 431 -34.47 23.92 -16.23
N ILE A 432 -33.13 23.78 -16.24
CA ILE A 432 -32.34 23.26 -15.13
C ILE A 432 -31.57 24.40 -14.45
N ARG A 433 -32.03 24.79 -13.27
CA ARG A 433 -31.54 25.96 -12.54
C ARG A 433 -30.68 25.58 -11.35
N LEU A 434 -29.55 26.27 -11.18
CA LEU A 434 -28.68 26.17 -10.01
C LEU A 434 -29.13 27.19 -8.95
N VAL A 435 -29.75 26.70 -7.86
CA VAL A 435 -30.41 27.56 -6.86
C VAL A 435 -29.71 27.59 -5.50
N GLY A 436 -28.63 26.83 -5.34
CA GLY A 436 -27.81 26.78 -4.14
C GLY A 436 -26.40 26.29 -4.44
N LEU A 437 -25.40 27.07 -4.04
CA LEU A 437 -23.98 26.74 -4.17
C LEU A 437 -23.53 25.87 -2.97
N ALA A 438 -22.63 24.93 -3.21
CA ALA A 438 -22.06 24.11 -2.14
C ALA A 438 -21.00 24.88 -1.36
N LYS A 439 -21.20 25.08 -0.06
CA LYS A 439 -20.16 25.54 0.87
C LYS A 439 -19.12 24.42 1.00
N VAL A 440 -17.86 24.68 0.69
CA VAL A 440 -16.77 23.69 0.67
C VAL A 440 -15.59 24.16 1.52
N LEU A 441 -14.98 23.23 2.24
CA LEU A 441 -13.58 23.34 2.66
C LEU A 441 -12.71 22.76 1.54
N LEU A 442 -11.55 23.37 1.33
CA LEU A 442 -10.55 23.07 0.31
C LEU A 442 -9.29 22.45 0.93
N ARG A 443 -8.36 21.99 0.10
CA ARG A 443 -7.01 21.64 0.54
C ARG A 443 -6.08 22.84 0.46
N PRO A 444 -5.23 23.11 1.47
CA PRO A 444 -4.19 24.11 1.37
C PRO A 444 -3.15 23.69 0.31
N PRO A 445 -2.62 24.61 -0.51
CA PRO A 445 -1.72 24.28 -1.60
C PRO A 445 -0.35 23.77 -1.10
N PRO A 446 0.32 22.84 -1.80
CA PRO A 446 1.50 22.12 -1.28
C PRO A 446 2.64 23.01 -0.80
N ARG A 447 2.86 24.16 -1.46
CA ARG A 447 3.94 25.10 -1.12
C ARG A 447 3.70 25.91 0.16
N ARG A 448 2.45 26.05 0.63
CA ARG A 448 2.13 26.82 1.84
C ARG A 448 2.14 25.99 3.13
N TYR A 449 2.15 24.66 3.09
CA TYR A 449 2.01 23.85 4.32
C TYR A 449 3.15 24.07 5.34
N THR A 450 4.40 24.15 4.87
CA THR A 450 5.57 24.50 5.68
C THR A 450 5.61 25.96 6.12
N GLN A 451 4.98 26.86 5.35
CA GLN A 451 4.85 28.28 5.69
C GLN A 451 3.76 28.51 6.74
N LEU A 452 2.58 27.89 6.59
CA LEU A 452 1.49 27.88 7.59
C LEU A 452 1.97 27.33 8.94
N ILE A 453 2.77 26.27 8.97
CA ILE A 453 3.34 25.74 10.23
C ILE A 453 4.37 26.71 10.86
N ARG A 454 5.04 27.55 10.06
CA ARG A 454 5.87 28.66 10.57
C ARG A 454 5.02 29.84 11.05
N GLU A 455 4.01 30.24 10.29
CA GLU A 455 3.13 31.38 10.61
C GLU A 455 2.23 31.09 11.82
N MET A 456 1.70 29.87 11.98
CA MET A 456 1.02 29.40 13.19
C MET A 456 1.94 29.26 14.41
N ARG A 457 3.27 29.28 14.22
CA ARG A 457 4.26 29.37 15.32
C ARG A 457 4.75 30.80 15.57
N ALA A 458 4.55 31.71 14.62
CA ALA A 458 5.03 33.10 14.66
C ALA A 458 3.94 34.11 15.09
N LYS A 459 2.69 33.94 14.61
CA LYS A 459 1.54 34.73 15.07
C LYS A 459 1.03 34.17 16.40
N ARG A 460 1.70 34.59 17.48
CA ARG A 460 1.29 34.24 18.86
C ARG A 460 0.22 35.16 19.43
N ASP A 461 -0.13 36.22 18.71
CA ASP A 461 -1.18 37.17 19.03
C ASP A 461 -2.30 37.11 17.99
N PHE A 462 -3.51 36.82 18.46
CA PHE A 462 -4.76 37.10 17.75
C PHE A 462 -5.74 37.68 18.76
N THR A 463 -5.91 39.00 18.72
CA THR A 463 -6.97 39.69 19.43
C THR A 463 -8.32 39.38 18.79
N PHE A 464 -9.34 39.13 19.60
CA PHE A 464 -10.71 38.92 19.12
C PHE A 464 -11.33 40.24 18.65
N SER A 465 -12.11 40.19 17.56
CA SER A 465 -12.99 41.29 17.15
C SER A 465 -14.15 41.43 18.16
N PRO A 466 -14.62 42.65 18.49
CA PRO A 466 -15.19 42.91 19.82
C PRO A 466 -16.68 42.59 19.95
N TYR A 467 -17.01 41.34 20.24
CA TYR A 467 -18.24 40.97 20.96
C TYR A 467 -17.94 39.87 22.00
N LEU A 468 -18.51 40.03 23.20
CA LEU A 468 -18.34 39.19 24.41
C LEU A 468 -16.95 39.29 25.09
N GLN A 469 -16.82 40.29 25.98
CA GLN A 469 -16.05 40.13 27.23
C GLN A 469 -16.88 39.31 28.25
N VAL A 470 -16.25 38.91 29.37
CA VAL A 470 -16.81 38.09 30.48
C VAL A 470 -16.99 36.62 30.04
N VAL A 471 -16.25 35.62 30.55
CA VAL A 471 -15.84 35.32 31.94
C VAL A 471 -14.31 35.06 32.07
N ASN A 472 -13.80 35.01 33.31
CA ASN A 472 -12.39 34.88 33.71
C ASN A 472 -11.57 33.78 33.01
N ALA A 473 -10.29 34.07 32.77
CA ALA A 473 -9.28 33.11 32.35
C ALA A 473 -8.33 32.74 33.50
N SER A 474 -8.12 31.44 33.72
CA SER A 474 -6.95 30.91 34.44
C SER A 474 -6.59 29.51 33.94
N THR A 475 -5.29 29.24 33.87
CA THR A 475 -4.67 27.90 33.65
C THR A 475 -4.91 27.23 32.29
N PHE A 476 -3.99 27.47 31.36
CA PHE A 476 -3.63 26.53 30.28
C PHE A 476 -2.41 25.70 30.73
N MET A 477 -2.36 24.39 30.42
CA MET A 477 -1.25 23.77 29.64
C MET A 477 -1.31 22.23 29.54
N ASN A 478 -0.66 21.73 28.48
CA ASN A 478 -0.24 20.35 28.21
C ASN A 478 -1.26 19.32 27.66
N LEU A 479 -0.69 18.39 26.89
CA LEU A 479 -1.32 17.38 26.01
C LEU A 479 -1.05 15.98 26.62
N THR A 480 -1.76 14.89 26.36
CA THR A 480 -1.91 14.15 25.08
C THR A 480 -2.92 12.98 25.23
N PRO A 481 -3.34 12.29 24.13
CA PRO A 481 -4.50 11.38 24.18
C PRO A 481 -4.31 9.96 23.56
N ALA A 482 -5.16 9.01 23.97
CA ALA A 482 -5.14 7.60 23.52
C ALA A 482 -6.41 7.16 22.75
N LYS A 483 -6.31 6.06 21.99
CA LYS A 483 -7.43 5.38 21.28
C LYS A 483 -8.04 4.23 22.09
N ARG A 484 -9.31 3.89 21.85
CA ARG A 484 -9.91 2.56 22.11
C ARG A 484 -10.53 1.95 20.83
N VAL A 485 -10.98 0.70 20.90
CA VAL A 485 -10.93 -0.31 19.80
C VAL A 485 -12.19 -1.24 19.81
N THR A 486 -12.47 -1.99 18.72
CA THR A 486 -13.34 -3.24 18.62
C THR A 486 -14.87 -3.14 18.89
N VAL A 487 -15.82 -4.02 18.47
CA VAL A 487 -16.04 -5.11 17.44
C VAL A 487 -17.57 -5.12 17.05
N GLN A 488 -18.05 -5.69 15.91
CA GLN A 488 -19.06 -6.80 15.84
C GLN A 488 -19.56 -7.22 14.41
N VAL A 489 -20.37 -8.31 14.32
CA VAL A 489 -20.34 -9.43 13.33
C VAL A 489 -21.38 -9.38 12.19
N ARG A 490 -21.11 -10.11 11.07
CA ARG A 490 -22.01 -10.41 9.93
C ARG A 490 -22.00 -11.89 9.48
N THR A 491 -22.95 -12.27 8.62
CA THR A 491 -23.11 -13.54 7.86
C THR A 491 -23.85 -13.22 6.52
N LEU A 492 -23.90 -14.00 5.43
CA LEU A 492 -23.16 -15.18 4.89
C LEU A 492 -23.43 -15.32 3.35
N ALA A 493 -23.08 -16.47 2.74
CA ALA A 493 -23.68 -17.07 1.52
C ALA A 493 -23.26 -16.57 0.09
N ASP A 494 -22.03 -16.92 -0.30
CA ASP A 494 -21.66 -17.83 -1.41
C ASP A 494 -22.35 -17.82 -2.82
N ARG A 495 -21.53 -17.84 -3.89
CA ARG A 495 -21.59 -18.81 -5.03
C ARG A 495 -20.37 -18.68 -5.99
N ARG A 496 -20.01 -19.78 -6.69
CA ARG A 496 -18.84 -19.94 -7.59
C ARG A 496 -19.18 -19.82 -9.09
N ILE A 497 -18.26 -19.25 -9.91
CA ILE A 497 -18.15 -19.45 -11.38
C ILE A 497 -16.67 -19.37 -11.80
N SER A 498 -16.22 -20.23 -12.73
CA SER A 498 -14.86 -20.24 -13.31
C SER A 498 -14.79 -19.47 -14.64
N LEU A 499 -13.64 -18.83 -14.96
CA LEU A 499 -13.43 -18.11 -16.23
C LEU A 499 -12.02 -18.26 -16.82
N VAL A 500 -11.94 -18.23 -18.15
CA VAL A 500 -10.71 -18.23 -18.96
C VAL A 500 -10.27 -16.78 -19.24
N LEU A 501 -8.97 -16.51 -19.25
CA LEU A 501 -8.41 -15.16 -19.46
C LEU A 501 -7.97 -14.92 -20.92
N PRO A 502 -8.29 -13.74 -21.52
CA PRO A 502 -7.86 -13.37 -22.87
C PRO A 502 -6.46 -12.73 -22.90
N LYS A 503 -5.78 -12.80 -24.05
CA LYS A 503 -4.45 -12.20 -24.27
C LYS A 503 -4.47 -10.67 -24.20
N ARG A 504 -3.47 -10.07 -23.52
CA ARG A 504 -3.27 -8.61 -23.41
C ARG A 504 -2.94 -7.99 -24.78
N CYS A 505 -3.71 -6.99 -25.21
CA CYS A 505 -3.33 -6.07 -26.28
C CYS A 505 -2.95 -4.71 -25.67
N TYR A 506 -1.76 -4.20 -26.00
CA TYR A 506 -1.36 -2.83 -25.69
C TYR A 506 -1.53 -1.95 -26.93
N THR A 507 -2.43 -0.98 -26.85
CA THR A 507 -2.52 0.14 -27.81
C THR A 507 -1.49 1.21 -27.44
N SER A 508 -0.43 1.35 -28.22
CA SER A 508 0.46 2.51 -28.14
C SER A 508 -0.26 3.75 -28.68
N ASN A 509 0.00 4.92 -28.05
CA ASN A 509 -0.64 6.17 -28.42
C ASN A 509 0.08 6.77 -29.67
N PRO A 510 -0.58 6.94 -30.83
CA PRO A 510 0.10 7.21 -32.10
C PRO A 510 0.46 8.68 -32.31
N ALA A 511 1.08 9.32 -31.30
CA ALA A 511 1.32 10.76 -31.26
C ALA A 511 2.67 11.10 -30.59
N ASN A 512 3.78 10.58 -31.16
CA ASN A 512 5.14 11.17 -31.16
C ASN A 512 6.18 10.15 -31.71
N ALA A 513 6.19 9.90 -33.02
CA ALA A 513 7.22 9.07 -33.68
C ALA A 513 7.32 9.41 -35.17
N ALA A 514 7.98 10.53 -35.50
CA ALA A 514 8.14 11.00 -36.88
C ALA A 514 9.62 11.15 -37.29
N THR A 515 10.32 10.01 -37.44
CA THR A 515 11.50 9.84 -38.31
C THR A 515 11.77 8.35 -38.55
N ASN A 516 12.24 8.02 -39.74
CA ASN A 516 12.49 6.65 -40.21
C ASN A 516 13.43 5.82 -39.32
N ASP A 517 13.07 4.56 -39.04
CA ASP A 517 13.84 3.43 -39.54
C ASP A 517 12.95 2.18 -39.73
N ASN A 518 13.19 1.39 -40.78
CA ASN A 518 12.21 0.44 -41.31
C ASN A 518 12.58 -1.02 -40.96
N ARG A 519 12.76 -1.30 -39.66
CA ARG A 519 13.06 -2.65 -39.16
C ARG A 519 12.00 -3.09 -38.15
N ALA A 520 11.05 -3.90 -38.61
CA ALA A 520 9.97 -4.44 -37.78
C ALA A 520 10.53 -5.35 -36.67
N THR A 521 10.64 -4.81 -35.45
CA THR A 521 11.02 -5.56 -34.26
C THR A 521 9.93 -6.55 -33.91
N ARG A 522 10.24 -7.85 -34.06
CA ARG A 522 9.44 -8.91 -33.46
C ARG A 522 9.48 -8.74 -31.94
N ARG A 523 8.38 -9.06 -31.26
CA ARG A 523 8.38 -9.09 -29.79
C ARG A 523 9.23 -10.29 -29.32
N PRO A 524 9.90 -10.19 -28.16
CA PRO A 524 10.42 -11.36 -27.49
C PRO A 524 9.27 -12.35 -27.25
N GLU A 525 9.53 -13.64 -27.47
CA GLU A 525 8.59 -14.72 -27.20
C GLU A 525 9.24 -15.73 -26.23
N PHE A 526 8.42 -16.40 -25.44
CA PHE A 526 8.83 -17.57 -24.66
C PHE A 526 8.66 -18.83 -25.49
N HIS A 527 9.57 -19.79 -25.37
CA HIS A 527 9.53 -21.04 -26.11
C HIS A 527 9.62 -22.25 -25.17
N ASP A 528 8.65 -23.16 -25.25
CA ASP A 528 8.67 -24.46 -24.55
C ASP A 528 9.55 -25.51 -25.27
N TYR A 529 10.13 -25.12 -26.42
CA TYR A 529 11.13 -25.84 -27.18
C TYR A 529 12.46 -25.08 -27.19
N PHE A 530 13.56 -25.81 -27.36
CA PHE A 530 14.84 -25.24 -27.79
C PHE A 530 15.08 -25.54 -29.26
N VAL A 531 15.90 -24.71 -29.90
CA VAL A 531 16.33 -24.88 -31.29
C VAL A 531 17.72 -25.52 -31.28
N THR A 532 17.97 -26.47 -32.18
CA THR A 532 19.30 -27.09 -32.35
C THR A 532 19.54 -27.50 -33.81
N HIS A 533 20.80 -27.69 -34.17
CA HIS A 533 21.20 -28.17 -35.49
C HIS A 533 21.51 -29.67 -35.40
N LEU A 534 20.67 -30.50 -36.03
CA LEU A 534 20.93 -31.94 -36.16
C LEU A 534 21.54 -32.24 -37.54
N PRO A 535 22.54 -33.12 -37.65
CA PRO A 535 23.03 -33.59 -38.96
C PRO A 535 21.88 -34.20 -39.78
N SER A 536 21.78 -33.92 -41.09
CA SER A 536 20.67 -34.41 -41.93
C SER A 536 20.50 -35.94 -41.89
N SER A 537 21.58 -36.68 -41.66
CA SER A 537 21.59 -38.15 -41.46
C SER A 537 20.85 -38.65 -40.21
N SER A 538 20.37 -37.77 -39.33
CA SER A 538 19.65 -38.12 -38.10
C SER A 538 18.13 -38.20 -38.27
N LEU A 539 17.58 -37.73 -39.40
CA LEU A 539 16.13 -37.73 -39.66
C LEU A 539 15.65 -38.98 -40.43
N HIS A 540 16.46 -39.51 -41.34
CA HIS A 540 16.21 -40.75 -42.09
C HIS A 540 17.52 -41.57 -42.21
N PRO A 541 17.46 -42.92 -42.25
CA PRO A 541 18.60 -43.73 -42.63
C PRO A 541 18.90 -43.52 -44.12
N ASP A 542 20.01 -42.82 -44.43
CA ASP A 542 20.34 -42.41 -45.79
C ASP A 542 20.72 -43.62 -46.69
N PRO A 543 19.98 -43.92 -47.77
CA PRO A 543 20.34 -44.97 -48.73
C PRO A 543 21.53 -44.59 -49.63
N ARG A 544 22.08 -43.37 -49.53
CA ARG A 544 23.24 -42.88 -50.30
C ARG A 544 24.55 -42.83 -49.51
N ALA A 545 24.61 -43.44 -48.32
CA ALA A 545 25.88 -43.68 -47.64
C ALA A 545 26.86 -44.40 -48.60
N PRO A 546 28.08 -43.87 -48.85
CA PRO A 546 29.02 -44.50 -49.77
C PRO A 546 29.34 -45.93 -49.36
N VAL A 547 29.13 -46.88 -50.28
CA VAL A 547 29.42 -48.30 -50.03
C VAL A 547 30.94 -48.52 -50.05
N ASN A 548 31.58 -48.27 -48.91
CA ASN A 548 32.94 -48.70 -48.64
C ASN A 548 33.01 -49.39 -47.26
N SER A 549 33.30 -50.68 -47.34
CA SER A 549 33.73 -51.61 -46.29
C SER A 549 34.16 -51.01 -44.94
N PHE A 550 33.63 -51.57 -43.84
CA PHE A 550 34.46 -52.32 -42.86
C PHE A 550 33.68 -53.17 -41.84
N TYR A 551 32.36 -53.02 -41.70
CA TYR A 551 31.56 -53.81 -40.74
C TYR A 551 30.61 -54.83 -41.39
N LYS A 552 31.17 -55.99 -41.78
CA LYS A 552 30.43 -57.24 -42.01
C LYS A 552 30.92 -58.32 -41.04
N LEU A 553 30.33 -58.39 -39.86
CA LEU A 553 30.38 -59.56 -38.98
C LEU A 553 28.94 -59.88 -38.52
N PRO A 554 28.45 -61.12 -38.67
CA PRO A 554 27.11 -61.51 -38.21
C PRO A 554 26.97 -61.42 -36.68
N ARG A 555 25.75 -61.12 -36.20
CA ARG A 555 25.40 -61.05 -34.77
C ARG A 555 25.53 -62.36 -33.99
N SER A 556 25.93 -63.46 -34.63
CA SER A 556 26.14 -64.77 -34.01
C SER A 556 27.56 -65.01 -33.48
N ALA A 557 28.47 -64.03 -33.59
CA ALA A 557 29.89 -64.17 -33.23
C ALA A 557 30.34 -63.33 -32.01
N SER A 558 29.43 -62.70 -31.28
CA SER A 558 29.75 -61.87 -30.11
C SER A 558 29.95 -62.70 -28.83
N VAL A 559 31.19 -63.09 -28.56
CA VAL A 559 31.62 -63.68 -27.28
C VAL A 559 31.90 -62.55 -26.26
N PRO A 560 31.63 -62.70 -24.95
CA PRO A 560 31.95 -61.68 -23.95
C PRO A 560 33.46 -61.38 -23.89
N HIS A 561 33.83 -60.11 -23.84
CA HIS A 561 35.23 -59.69 -23.74
C HIS A 561 35.75 -59.83 -22.30
N THR A 562 36.61 -60.81 -22.06
CA THR A 562 37.48 -60.85 -20.88
C THR A 562 38.51 -59.74 -20.99
N GLY A 563 38.56 -58.86 -19.99
CA GLY A 563 39.28 -57.59 -20.10
C GLY A 563 40.80 -57.73 -20.04
N GLU A 564 41.46 -57.47 -21.17
CA GLU A 564 42.82 -56.93 -21.26
C GLU A 564 43.05 -56.44 -22.72
N SER A 565 43.16 -55.13 -22.93
CA SER A 565 43.64 -54.57 -24.20
C SER A 565 44.26 -53.18 -23.99
N SER A 566 45.39 -52.94 -24.67
CA SER A 566 46.25 -51.76 -24.44
C SER A 566 46.05 -50.68 -25.51
N HIS A 567 44.81 -50.22 -25.66
CA HIS A 567 44.44 -49.16 -26.60
C HIS A 567 43.61 -48.07 -25.91
N PRO A 568 43.94 -46.78 -26.10
CA PRO A 568 43.12 -45.69 -25.58
C PRO A 568 41.74 -45.71 -26.27
N PRO A 569 40.67 -45.27 -25.59
CA PRO A 569 39.35 -45.16 -26.19
C PRO A 569 39.40 -44.25 -27.43
N ALA A 570 38.67 -44.63 -28.48
CA ALA A 570 38.79 -44.03 -29.80
C ALA A 570 38.60 -42.50 -29.76
N SER A 571 39.59 -41.76 -30.27
CA SER A 571 39.49 -40.31 -30.42
C SER A 571 38.39 -39.95 -31.41
N PHE A 572 37.56 -38.98 -31.04
CA PHE A 572 36.54 -38.43 -31.95
C PHE A 572 37.22 -37.81 -33.18
N GLN A 573 37.08 -38.45 -34.34
CA GLN A 573 37.49 -37.84 -35.60
C GLN A 573 36.48 -36.74 -35.97
N PRO A 574 36.94 -35.53 -36.37
CA PRO A 574 36.05 -34.45 -36.77
C PRO A 574 35.32 -34.85 -38.05
N LEU A 575 33.99 -34.82 -38.01
CA LEU A 575 33.14 -35.20 -39.13
C LEU A 575 33.20 -34.13 -40.23
N VAL A 576 33.49 -34.55 -41.46
CA VAL A 576 33.54 -33.66 -42.64
C VAL A 576 32.20 -32.96 -42.85
N ASP A 577 32.25 -31.68 -43.20
CA ASP A 577 31.14 -30.71 -43.38
C ASP A 577 29.82 -31.36 -43.81
N ARG A 578 28.93 -31.59 -42.84
CA ARG A 578 27.58 -32.15 -43.07
C ARG A 578 26.56 -31.02 -43.05
N GLU A 579 25.64 -31.07 -44.00
CA GLU A 579 24.42 -30.28 -43.95
C GLU A 579 23.67 -30.58 -42.62
N THR A 580 23.28 -29.51 -41.92
CA THR A 580 22.54 -29.61 -40.66
C THR A 580 21.16 -29.00 -40.78
N THR A 581 20.17 -29.74 -40.29
CA THR A 581 18.78 -29.31 -40.22
C THR A 581 18.50 -28.59 -38.91
N VAL A 582 17.84 -27.43 -39.00
CA VAL A 582 17.35 -26.70 -37.82
C VAL A 582 16.11 -27.43 -37.29
N VAL A 583 16.20 -27.95 -36.07
CA VAL A 583 15.13 -28.72 -35.42
C VAL A 583 14.71 -28.04 -34.13
N ARG A 584 13.40 -27.97 -33.90
CA ARG A 584 12.79 -27.50 -32.64
C ARG A 584 12.44 -28.72 -31.79
N ILE A 585 13.01 -28.81 -30.59
CA ILE A 585 12.81 -29.93 -29.67
C ILE A 585 12.08 -29.43 -28.42
N PRO A 586 10.83 -29.86 -28.17
CA PRO A 586 10.11 -29.50 -26.94
C PRO A 586 10.86 -29.99 -25.71
N LEU A 587 11.11 -29.11 -24.74
CA LEU A 587 11.84 -29.43 -23.50
C LEU A 587 11.14 -30.54 -22.70
N ARG A 588 9.80 -30.53 -22.70
CA ARG A 588 8.95 -31.56 -22.08
C ARG A 588 9.04 -32.93 -22.77
N SER A 589 9.51 -32.98 -24.02
CA SER A 589 9.82 -34.23 -24.74
C SER A 589 11.29 -34.65 -24.56
N ALA A 590 12.18 -33.71 -24.24
CA ALA A 590 13.62 -33.92 -24.09
C ALA A 590 14.02 -34.58 -22.75
N LYS A 591 13.39 -35.72 -22.43
CA LYS A 591 13.51 -36.47 -21.15
C LYS A 591 14.94 -36.85 -20.70
N HIS A 592 15.91 -36.78 -21.61
CA HIS A 592 17.33 -37.01 -21.34
C HIS A 592 18.09 -35.74 -20.89
N HIS A 593 17.52 -34.55 -21.12
CA HIS A 593 18.10 -33.25 -20.78
C HIS A 593 17.34 -32.53 -19.65
N PHE A 594 16.02 -32.73 -19.59
CA PHE A 594 15.14 -32.14 -18.59
C PHE A 594 14.17 -33.19 -18.04
N GLY A 595 13.78 -33.04 -16.78
CA GLY A 595 12.79 -33.86 -16.11
C GLY A 595 12.01 -33.06 -15.08
N ALA A 596 10.72 -33.34 -14.93
CA ALA A 596 9.87 -32.65 -13.96
C ALA A 596 8.78 -33.57 -13.41
N SER A 597 8.66 -33.63 -12.09
CA SER A 597 7.62 -34.36 -11.38
C SER A 597 6.95 -33.46 -10.34
N THR A 598 5.66 -33.68 -10.10
CA THR A 598 4.89 -32.98 -9.06
C THR A 598 3.86 -33.95 -8.47
N SER A 599 3.63 -33.84 -7.17
CA SER A 599 2.65 -34.61 -6.40
C SER A 599 1.98 -33.68 -5.39
N ARG A 600 0.67 -33.83 -5.18
CA ARG A 600 -0.03 -33.11 -4.10
C ARG A 600 0.28 -33.65 -2.69
N GLY A 601 0.97 -34.78 -2.62
CA GLY A 601 1.15 -35.57 -1.40
C GLY A 601 -0.18 -35.89 -0.73
N THR A 602 -0.30 -35.50 0.54
CA THR A 602 -1.52 -35.69 1.34
C THR A 602 -2.49 -34.50 1.27
N ARG A 603 -2.05 -33.34 0.76
CA ARG A 603 -2.88 -32.11 0.64
C ARG A 603 -4.11 -32.35 -0.26
N PRO A 604 -5.24 -31.65 0.00
CA PRO A 604 -6.46 -31.81 -0.78
C PRO A 604 -6.32 -31.29 -2.23
N GLU A 605 -5.55 -30.22 -2.42
CA GLU A 605 -5.27 -29.59 -3.72
C GLU A 605 -3.75 -29.48 -3.94
N ASN A 606 -3.34 -29.08 -5.15
CA ASN A 606 -1.93 -28.82 -5.48
C ASN A 606 -1.79 -27.32 -5.83
N GLU A 607 -1.06 -26.60 -4.99
CA GLU A 607 -0.79 -25.17 -5.12
C GLU A 607 0.58 -24.90 -5.79
N ASP A 608 1.47 -25.90 -5.78
CA ASP A 608 2.71 -25.98 -6.55
C ASP A 608 2.51 -25.79 -8.07
N THR A 609 3.40 -25.02 -8.70
CA THR A 609 3.56 -25.00 -10.17
C THR A 609 5.04 -24.89 -10.57
N TYR A 610 5.35 -25.17 -11.84
CA TYR A 610 6.70 -25.02 -12.39
C TYR A 610 6.68 -24.61 -13.86
N GLN A 611 7.77 -24.00 -14.32
CA GLN A 611 7.94 -23.60 -15.72
C GLN A 611 9.35 -23.94 -16.23
N ALA A 612 9.46 -24.30 -17.51
CA ALA A 612 10.73 -24.59 -18.18
C ALA A 612 10.65 -24.19 -19.66
N GLY A 613 11.66 -23.46 -20.16
CA GLY A 613 11.64 -22.87 -21.49
C GLY A 613 12.98 -22.29 -21.95
N VAL A 614 12.94 -21.62 -23.09
CA VAL A 614 13.96 -20.70 -23.60
C VAL A 614 13.36 -19.30 -23.64
N ILE A 615 14.14 -18.30 -23.23
CA ILE A 615 13.77 -16.88 -23.27
C ILE A 615 14.67 -16.12 -24.24
N ASP A 616 14.05 -15.26 -25.05
CA ASP A 616 14.76 -14.34 -25.95
C ASP A 616 15.21 -13.11 -25.15
N ILE A 617 16.38 -13.22 -24.51
CA ILE A 617 17.14 -12.11 -23.91
C ILE A 617 18.60 -12.17 -24.40
N PRO A 618 19.35 -11.05 -24.39
CA PRO A 618 20.77 -11.05 -24.75
C PRO A 618 21.57 -11.98 -23.84
N ALA A 619 22.57 -12.65 -24.40
CA ALA A 619 23.46 -13.50 -23.60
C ALA A 619 24.16 -12.68 -22.51
N PHE A 620 24.27 -13.26 -21.32
CA PHE A 620 24.95 -12.69 -20.16
C PHE A 620 26.19 -13.49 -19.76
N ALA A 621 26.60 -14.46 -20.58
CA ALA A 621 27.68 -15.39 -20.27
C ALA A 621 29.08 -14.73 -20.23
N ARG A 622 30.00 -15.31 -19.44
CA ARG A 622 31.39 -14.86 -19.39
C ARG A 622 32.15 -15.27 -20.65
N ARG A 623 32.82 -14.31 -21.30
CA ARG A 623 33.65 -14.57 -22.50
C ARG A 623 34.80 -15.54 -22.18
N PRO A 624 35.11 -16.53 -23.06
CA PRO A 624 36.35 -17.28 -22.96
C PRO A 624 37.55 -16.35 -23.20
N PRO A 625 38.71 -16.61 -22.57
CA PRO A 625 39.91 -15.79 -22.74
C PRO A 625 40.39 -15.77 -24.20
N ALA A 626 41.04 -14.66 -24.59
CA ALA A 626 41.50 -14.41 -25.96
C ALA A 626 42.36 -15.55 -26.53
N SER A 627 43.15 -16.23 -25.69
CA SER A 627 44.00 -17.37 -26.06
C SER A 627 43.22 -18.59 -26.59
N LEU A 628 41.97 -18.79 -26.16
CA LEU A 628 41.08 -19.85 -26.67
C LEU A 628 40.25 -19.40 -27.89
N THR A 629 40.19 -18.10 -28.16
CA THR A 629 39.51 -17.52 -29.33
C THR A 629 40.47 -17.04 -30.42
N ILE A 630 41.77 -17.37 -30.31
CA ILE A 630 42.72 -17.24 -31.42
C ILE A 630 42.22 -18.11 -32.58
N LYS A 631 41.77 -17.46 -33.65
CA LYS A 631 41.56 -18.13 -34.94
C LYS A 631 42.88 -18.81 -35.33
N ARG A 632 42.89 -20.14 -35.43
CA ARG A 632 43.80 -20.83 -36.34
C ARG A 632 43.39 -20.43 -37.76
N SER A 633 43.93 -19.32 -38.23
CA SER A 633 43.87 -18.91 -39.64
C SER A 633 44.66 -19.95 -40.44
N GLY A 634 43.95 -20.96 -40.96
CA GLY A 634 44.55 -21.93 -41.85
C GLY A 634 45.19 -21.23 -43.04
N ALA A 635 46.42 -21.61 -43.38
CA ALA A 635 46.98 -21.25 -44.67
C ALA A 635 46.03 -21.76 -45.77
N HIS A 636 45.76 -20.93 -46.78
CA HIS A 636 44.71 -21.14 -47.79
C HIS A 636 43.27 -21.13 -47.28
N GLY A 637 42.79 -19.96 -46.86
CA GLY A 637 41.48 -19.38 -47.25
C GLY A 637 40.19 -20.14 -46.90
N SER A 638 40.29 -21.27 -46.21
CA SER A 638 39.18 -22.18 -45.94
C SER A 638 38.51 -21.81 -44.61
N PRO A 639 37.17 -21.86 -44.50
CA PRO A 639 36.49 -21.76 -43.21
C PRO A 639 37.02 -22.81 -42.22
N ALA A 640 37.07 -22.47 -40.94
CA ALA A 640 37.30 -23.46 -39.89
C ALA A 640 36.17 -24.52 -39.93
N PRO A 641 36.46 -25.81 -39.64
CA PRO A 641 35.45 -26.85 -39.66
C PRO A 641 34.31 -26.50 -38.69
N ARG A 642 33.07 -26.69 -39.15
CA ARG A 642 31.85 -26.40 -38.39
C ARG A 642 31.58 -27.49 -37.35
N GLU A 643 32.36 -27.47 -36.27
CA GLU A 643 32.00 -28.19 -35.04
C GLU A 643 30.62 -27.75 -34.56
N SER A 644 29.83 -28.70 -34.05
CA SER A 644 28.39 -28.64 -33.79
C SER A 644 27.87 -27.31 -33.23
N GLN A 645 27.55 -26.36 -34.11
CA GLN A 645 26.93 -25.09 -33.75
C GLN A 645 25.49 -25.38 -33.31
N GLY A 646 25.18 -25.21 -32.01
CA GLY A 646 23.79 -25.09 -31.57
C GLY A 646 23.19 -23.77 -32.06
N ALA A 647 21.88 -23.62 -31.94
CA ALA A 647 21.19 -22.52 -32.62
C ALA A 647 21.32 -21.19 -31.86
N GLU A 648 21.56 -20.13 -32.62
CA GLU A 648 21.56 -18.73 -32.18
C GLU A 648 20.13 -18.16 -32.17
N THR A 649 19.90 -17.13 -31.35
CA THR A 649 18.65 -16.36 -31.25
C THR A 649 18.52 -15.34 -32.39
N ALA A 650 17.42 -14.55 -32.38
CA ALA A 650 17.22 -13.49 -33.35
C ALA A 650 18.25 -12.33 -33.25
N SER A 651 19.01 -12.22 -32.14
CA SER A 651 20.12 -11.28 -31.98
C SER A 651 21.47 -11.83 -32.48
N GLY A 652 21.57 -13.14 -32.75
CA GLY A 652 22.85 -13.84 -33.00
C GLY A 652 23.55 -14.32 -31.72
N ASP A 653 22.83 -14.38 -30.59
CA ASP A 653 23.36 -14.85 -29.31
C ASP A 653 23.02 -16.34 -29.06
N PRO A 654 23.77 -17.06 -28.22
CA PRO A 654 23.36 -18.37 -27.73
C PRO A 654 22.06 -18.29 -26.91
N GLN A 655 21.18 -19.29 -27.08
CA GLN A 655 19.89 -19.37 -26.38
C GLN A 655 20.05 -19.36 -24.84
N VAL A 656 19.24 -18.55 -24.16
CA VAL A 656 19.16 -18.52 -22.70
C VAL A 656 18.02 -19.41 -22.22
N PHE A 657 18.34 -20.39 -21.38
CA PHE A 657 17.37 -21.33 -20.82
C PHE A 657 16.82 -20.82 -19.49
N TYR A 658 15.54 -21.08 -19.26
CA TYR A 658 14.77 -20.67 -18.09
C TYR A 658 14.17 -21.90 -17.40
N PHE A 659 14.42 -22.06 -16.11
CA PHE A 659 13.80 -23.09 -15.25
C PHE A 659 13.27 -22.43 -13.98
N ALA A 660 12.07 -22.78 -13.54
CA ALA A 660 11.47 -22.19 -12.34
C ALA A 660 10.52 -23.13 -11.60
N VAL A 661 10.52 -23.03 -10.27
CA VAL A 661 9.55 -23.66 -9.35
C VAL A 661 8.87 -22.56 -8.53
N PHE A 662 7.54 -22.69 -8.37
CA PHE A 662 6.69 -21.77 -7.64
C PHE A 662 5.84 -22.56 -6.64
N ASP A 663 6.26 -22.53 -5.38
CA ASP A 663 5.51 -23.08 -4.25
C ASP A 663 4.32 -22.15 -3.97
N GLY A 664 3.10 -22.66 -3.91
CA GLY A 664 1.89 -21.85 -3.77
C GLY A 664 1.28 -21.98 -2.38
N HIS A 665 0.83 -20.88 -1.77
CA HIS A 665 0.22 -20.95 -0.45
C HIS A 665 -1.02 -20.06 -0.30
N GLY A 666 -2.11 -20.66 0.18
CA GLY A 666 -3.41 -20.01 0.31
C GLY A 666 -4.22 -19.98 -1.01
N GLY A 667 -3.88 -20.86 -1.94
CA GLY A 667 -4.48 -21.09 -3.25
C GLY A 667 -3.47 -20.92 -4.39
N ASN A 668 -3.73 -21.56 -5.52
CA ASN A 668 -2.81 -21.58 -6.67
C ASN A 668 -2.85 -20.32 -7.57
N GLU A 669 -3.61 -19.25 -7.23
CA GLU A 669 -3.74 -18.08 -8.10
C GLU A 669 -2.41 -17.32 -8.30
N CYS A 670 -1.53 -17.31 -7.29
CA CYS A 670 -0.23 -16.62 -7.38
C CYS A 670 0.81 -17.46 -8.14
N SER A 671 0.99 -18.74 -7.77
CA SER A 671 1.94 -19.64 -8.44
C SER A 671 1.63 -19.80 -9.93
N THR A 672 0.35 -20.02 -10.28
CA THR A 672 -0.14 -20.08 -11.68
C THR A 672 0.11 -18.76 -12.44
N PHE A 673 -0.03 -17.60 -11.78
CA PHE A 673 0.28 -16.31 -12.41
C PHE A 673 1.78 -16.17 -12.73
N LEU A 674 2.66 -16.57 -11.81
CA LEU A 674 4.11 -16.54 -12.04
C LEU A 674 4.54 -17.50 -13.14
N GLN A 675 3.98 -18.72 -13.15
CA GLN A 675 4.20 -19.73 -14.20
C GLN A 675 3.95 -19.18 -15.61
N HIS A 676 2.92 -18.33 -15.76
CA HIS A 676 2.52 -17.76 -17.03
C HIS A 676 3.17 -16.41 -17.38
N THR A 677 3.65 -15.62 -16.41
CA THR A 677 4.06 -14.22 -16.69
C THR A 677 5.46 -13.83 -16.25
N LEU A 678 6.10 -14.50 -15.27
CA LEU A 678 7.38 -14.03 -14.72
C LEU A 678 8.50 -14.01 -15.78
N HIS A 679 8.50 -14.99 -16.68
CA HIS A 679 9.44 -15.03 -17.81
C HIS A 679 9.17 -13.91 -18.83
N GLU A 680 7.90 -13.56 -19.09
CA GLU A 680 7.55 -12.43 -19.95
C GLU A 680 8.10 -11.12 -19.36
N TYR A 681 7.91 -10.87 -18.06
CA TYR A 681 8.44 -9.67 -17.39
C TYR A 681 9.97 -9.58 -17.41
N ILE A 682 10.70 -10.70 -17.40
CA ILE A 682 12.17 -10.71 -17.53
C ILE A 682 12.57 -10.28 -18.95
N GLN A 683 11.92 -10.82 -19.98
CA GLN A 683 12.15 -10.43 -21.38
C GLN A 683 11.78 -8.96 -21.64
N ASP A 684 10.60 -8.53 -21.17
CA ASP A 684 10.11 -7.15 -21.26
C ASP A 684 11.04 -6.15 -20.54
N SER A 685 11.67 -6.56 -19.43
CA SER A 685 12.59 -5.72 -18.66
C SER A 685 13.95 -5.60 -19.34
N ALA A 686 14.53 -6.71 -19.82
CA ALA A 686 15.76 -6.68 -20.62
C ALA A 686 15.61 -5.81 -21.88
N ALA A 687 14.47 -5.94 -22.59
CA ALA A 687 14.14 -5.10 -23.74
C ALA A 687 13.90 -3.63 -23.36
N SER A 688 13.24 -3.36 -22.22
CA SER A 688 13.01 -2.00 -21.72
C SER A 688 14.27 -1.29 -21.22
N PHE A 689 15.30 -2.06 -20.86
CA PHE A 689 16.62 -1.57 -20.46
C PHE A 689 17.55 -1.36 -21.67
N GLU A 690 17.12 -1.78 -22.87
CA GLU A 690 17.92 -1.77 -24.11
C GLU A 690 19.23 -2.56 -23.97
N LEU A 691 19.20 -3.61 -23.14
CA LEU A 691 20.35 -4.44 -22.77
C LEU A 691 21.04 -5.04 -24.02
N GLN A 692 22.36 -4.94 -24.08
CA GLN A 692 23.19 -5.54 -25.13
C GLN A 692 23.85 -6.84 -24.64
N SER A 693 24.14 -7.76 -25.55
CA SER A 693 24.80 -9.03 -25.24
C SER A 693 26.20 -8.84 -24.65
N SER A 694 26.52 -9.59 -23.60
CA SER A 694 27.87 -9.68 -23.03
C SER A 694 28.90 -10.18 -24.04
N LEU A 695 28.49 -10.77 -25.17
CA LEU A 695 29.37 -11.34 -26.20
C LEU A 695 29.64 -10.37 -27.38
N LYS A 696 28.94 -9.22 -27.43
CA LYS A 696 28.97 -8.28 -28.56
C LYS A 696 30.35 -7.60 -28.75
N LYS A 697 30.74 -7.38 -30.01
CA LYS A 697 31.99 -6.68 -30.39
C LYS A 697 31.71 -5.31 -30.98
N HIS A 698 32.49 -4.29 -30.60
CA HIS A 698 32.32 -2.93 -31.11
C HIS A 698 32.78 -2.81 -32.58
N ARG A 699 32.24 -1.83 -33.31
CA ARG A 699 32.45 -1.69 -34.77
C ARG A 699 33.90 -1.43 -35.17
N ASP A 700 34.68 -0.85 -34.27
CA ASP A 700 36.07 -0.40 -34.50
C ASP A 700 37.11 -1.50 -34.24
N GLY A 701 36.67 -2.74 -34.00
CA GLY A 701 37.53 -3.91 -33.81
C GLY A 701 38.16 -4.02 -32.42
N HIS A 702 38.27 -2.92 -31.67
CA HIS A 702 38.51 -2.91 -30.23
C HIS A 702 37.29 -3.44 -29.44
N TYR A 703 37.55 -3.90 -28.22
CA TYR A 703 36.54 -4.17 -27.20
C TYR A 703 36.36 -2.93 -26.33
N SER A 704 35.25 -2.85 -25.58
CA SER A 704 35.10 -1.87 -24.50
C SER A 704 36.29 -2.01 -23.53
N LYS A 705 36.81 -0.88 -23.04
CA LYS A 705 38.15 -0.83 -22.44
C LYS A 705 38.27 -1.65 -21.15
N ASP A 706 37.14 -1.87 -20.50
CA ASP A 706 36.96 -2.60 -19.24
C ASP A 706 36.64 -4.09 -19.48
N THR A 707 36.81 -4.58 -20.71
CA THR A 707 36.67 -6.02 -21.08
C THR A 707 38.01 -6.69 -21.45
N GLU A 708 39.14 -6.14 -20.98
CA GLU A 708 40.41 -6.88 -20.92
C GLU A 708 40.31 -8.01 -19.86
N PRO A 709 40.75 -9.25 -20.13
CA PRO A 709 40.58 -10.39 -19.21
C PRO A 709 41.52 -10.36 -17.98
N SER A 710 42.17 -9.24 -17.69
CA SER A 710 43.03 -9.07 -16.51
C SER A 710 42.24 -8.56 -15.30
N THR A 711 42.16 -9.39 -14.26
CA THR A 711 41.58 -9.10 -12.93
C THR A 711 40.06 -9.33 -12.79
N GLY A 712 39.70 -10.59 -12.52
CA GLY A 712 38.91 -10.94 -11.33
C GLY A 712 37.40 -10.66 -11.29
N ASP A 713 36.98 -9.42 -11.52
CA ASP A 713 35.86 -8.87 -10.75
C ASP A 713 34.49 -9.06 -11.42
N LEU A 714 33.62 -9.82 -10.73
CA LEU A 714 32.17 -9.79 -10.95
C LEU A 714 31.58 -8.53 -10.30
N PRO A 715 30.50 -7.94 -10.83
CA PRO A 715 29.59 -8.47 -11.87
C PRO A 715 30.00 -8.13 -13.30
N ILE A 716 29.43 -8.85 -14.27
CA ILE A 716 29.58 -8.51 -15.69
C ILE A 716 28.67 -7.31 -16.01
N LEU A 717 29.27 -6.20 -16.43
CA LEU A 717 28.57 -5.05 -16.97
C LEU A 717 28.27 -5.25 -18.47
N GLN A 718 27.06 -4.86 -18.87
CA GLN A 718 26.56 -4.92 -20.25
C GLN A 718 26.07 -3.52 -20.67
N ASP A 719 26.28 -3.14 -21.94
CA ASP A 719 25.81 -1.84 -22.45
C ASP A 719 24.27 -1.78 -22.35
N ALA A 720 23.73 -0.69 -21.82
CA ALA A 720 22.30 -0.49 -21.59
C ALA A 720 21.95 1.00 -21.46
N ASN A 721 20.66 1.35 -21.54
CA ASN A 721 20.20 2.75 -21.48
C ASN A 721 20.07 3.24 -20.02
N SER A 722 21.19 3.67 -19.43
CA SER A 722 21.29 4.08 -18.02
C SER A 722 20.28 5.15 -17.61
N GLN A 723 20.01 6.17 -18.45
CA GLN A 723 18.97 7.17 -18.14
C GLN A 723 17.59 6.51 -18.03
N ARG A 724 17.19 5.71 -19.02
CA ARG A 724 15.89 5.04 -19.05
C ARG A 724 15.72 4.09 -17.88
N ILE A 725 16.77 3.37 -17.50
CA ILE A 725 16.81 2.47 -16.33
C ILE A 725 16.63 3.28 -15.05
N GLY A 726 17.42 4.34 -14.88
CA GLY A 726 17.31 5.26 -13.75
C GLY A 726 15.97 5.99 -13.66
N GLU A 727 15.19 6.08 -14.74
CA GLU A 727 13.80 6.53 -14.71
C GLU A 727 12.85 5.40 -14.29
N LEU A 728 12.98 4.19 -14.87
CA LEU A 728 12.15 3.02 -14.57
C LEU A 728 12.24 2.60 -13.09
N GLU A 729 13.45 2.49 -12.53
CA GLU A 729 13.67 2.22 -11.10
C GLU A 729 12.95 3.23 -10.20
N LYS A 730 13.10 4.52 -10.52
CA LYS A 730 12.55 5.64 -9.73
C LYS A 730 11.03 5.75 -9.84
N HIS A 731 10.43 5.13 -10.86
CA HIS A 731 9.00 4.89 -10.94
C HIS A 731 8.59 3.67 -10.12
N LEU A 732 9.28 2.53 -10.25
CA LEU A 732 8.93 1.29 -9.54
C LEU A 732 8.98 1.45 -8.01
N VAL A 733 10.07 2.02 -7.47
CA VAL A 733 10.21 2.27 -6.01
C VAL A 733 9.24 3.35 -5.52
N ARG A 734 8.81 4.28 -6.39
CA ARG A 734 7.77 5.27 -6.07
C ARG A 734 6.39 4.63 -6.01
N ASP A 735 6.06 3.77 -6.96
CA ASP A 735 4.80 3.05 -7.00
C ASP A 735 4.64 2.15 -5.77
N TRP A 736 5.63 1.31 -5.45
CA TRP A 736 5.67 0.50 -4.21
C TRP A 736 5.46 1.34 -2.94
N ARG A 737 6.16 2.47 -2.85
CA ARG A 737 6.05 3.43 -1.74
C ARG A 737 4.65 4.04 -1.61
N THR A 738 3.94 4.21 -2.73
CA THR A 738 2.55 4.71 -2.73
C THR A 738 1.53 3.60 -2.46
N LEU A 739 1.57 2.48 -3.18
CA LEU A 739 0.55 1.43 -3.14
C LEU A 739 0.48 0.74 -1.77
N VAL A 740 1.63 0.29 -1.26
CA VAL A 740 1.75 -0.48 0.00
C VAL A 740 2.27 0.39 1.14
N GLY A 741 3.35 1.14 0.89
CA GLY A 741 4.06 1.83 1.95
C GLY A 741 4.59 0.86 3.02
N GLY A 742 4.46 1.21 4.31
CA GLY A 742 5.08 0.42 5.39
C GLY A 742 6.60 0.30 5.20
N TYR A 743 7.11 -0.94 5.15
CA TYR A 743 8.47 -1.29 4.69
C TYR A 743 8.88 -0.54 3.41
N PHE A 744 8.01 -0.54 2.38
CA PHE A 744 8.23 0.09 1.09
C PHE A 744 8.37 1.63 1.12
N LYS A 745 8.18 2.29 2.27
CA LYS A 745 8.52 3.72 2.42
C LYS A 745 10.02 4.00 2.49
N ARG A 746 10.81 3.04 2.97
CA ARG A 746 12.28 3.15 3.11
C ARG A 746 13.06 2.14 2.26
N PHE A 747 12.34 1.30 1.53
CA PHE A 747 12.88 0.32 0.59
C PHE A 747 13.76 0.97 -0.49
N VAL A 748 14.92 0.34 -0.69
CA VAL A 748 15.95 0.62 -1.68
C VAL A 748 16.50 -0.76 -2.06
N PRO A 749 16.21 -1.27 -3.27
CA PRO A 749 16.69 -2.59 -3.67
C PRO A 749 18.23 -2.62 -3.79
N PRO A 750 18.91 -3.72 -3.43
CA PRO A 750 20.37 -3.81 -3.41
C PRO A 750 21.06 -3.63 -4.78
N HIS A 751 20.47 -4.07 -5.90
CA HIS A 751 21.10 -3.99 -7.23
C HIS A 751 20.74 -2.71 -8.00
N PHE A 752 19.86 -1.85 -7.45
CA PHE A 752 19.32 -0.69 -8.15
C PHE A 752 20.33 0.49 -8.25
N SER A 753 20.99 0.62 -9.40
CA SER A 753 22.15 1.49 -9.61
C SER A 753 21.85 2.99 -9.40
N HIS A 754 20.63 3.46 -9.67
CA HIS A 754 20.28 4.89 -9.59
C HIS A 754 19.44 5.26 -8.36
N ILE A 755 19.29 4.35 -7.40
CA ILE A 755 18.61 4.58 -6.11
C ILE A 755 19.50 4.19 -4.91
N GLY A 756 20.47 3.29 -5.10
CA GLY A 756 21.45 2.93 -4.07
C GLY A 756 22.21 4.11 -3.47
N ARG A 757 22.46 4.04 -2.16
CA ARG A 757 23.44 4.91 -1.48
C ARG A 757 24.83 4.31 -1.67
N GLY A 758 25.86 5.16 -1.74
CA GLY A 758 27.23 4.65 -1.63
C GLY A 758 27.47 3.98 -0.27
N ALA A 759 28.55 3.20 -0.13
CA ALA A 759 28.86 2.43 1.08
C ALA A 759 29.02 3.25 2.39
N ARG A 760 29.03 4.59 2.29
CA ARG A 760 29.05 5.54 3.43
C ARG A 760 27.72 6.28 3.68
N GLY A 761 26.66 5.96 2.93
CA GLY A 761 25.30 6.49 3.12
C GLY A 761 24.96 7.76 2.33
N GLU A 762 25.95 8.37 1.68
CA GLU A 762 25.81 9.55 0.81
C GLU A 762 25.16 9.19 -0.55
N PRO A 763 24.57 10.17 -1.27
CA PRO A 763 24.19 9.99 -2.67
C PRO A 763 25.44 9.76 -3.51
N LYS A 764 25.42 8.78 -4.43
CA LYS A 764 26.47 8.66 -5.46
C LYS A 764 26.58 9.98 -6.22
N ALA A 765 27.81 10.43 -6.49
CA ALA A 765 28.02 11.52 -7.45
C ALA A 765 27.72 11.01 -8.87
N LEU A 766 27.49 11.93 -9.81
CA LEU A 766 27.21 11.56 -11.21
C LEU A 766 28.41 10.86 -11.89
N SER A 767 29.61 10.98 -11.29
CA SER A 767 30.84 10.27 -11.64
C SER A 767 30.92 8.82 -11.17
N ASP A 768 30.02 8.39 -10.27
CA ASP A 768 30.13 7.11 -9.55
C ASP A 768 29.10 6.07 -10.04
N LEU A 769 28.42 6.36 -11.15
CA LEU A 769 27.55 5.44 -11.87
C LEU A 769 28.40 4.53 -12.76
N PRO A 770 28.19 3.21 -12.76
CA PRO A 770 28.94 2.30 -13.62
C PRO A 770 28.62 2.55 -15.11
N GLU A 771 29.64 2.42 -15.98
CA GLU A 771 29.44 2.41 -17.43
C GLU A 771 28.92 1.02 -17.86
N GLY A 772 27.64 0.77 -17.58
CA GLY A 772 26.94 -0.47 -17.93
C GLY A 772 26.01 -0.94 -16.81
N VAL A 773 25.22 -1.97 -17.11
CA VAL A 773 24.21 -2.54 -16.20
C VAL A 773 24.36 -4.05 -16.10
N THR A 774 23.94 -4.59 -14.95
CA THR A 774 24.03 -6.02 -14.64
C THR A 774 22.73 -6.76 -15.00
N ILE A 775 22.82 -8.04 -15.38
CA ILE A 775 21.63 -8.88 -15.59
C ILE A 775 20.88 -9.11 -14.25
N GLU A 776 21.61 -9.06 -13.14
CA GLU A 776 21.10 -9.08 -11.77
C GLU A 776 20.13 -7.91 -11.49
N GLU A 777 20.46 -6.68 -11.92
CA GLU A 777 19.62 -5.48 -11.82
C GLU A 777 18.33 -5.59 -12.67
N VAL A 778 18.41 -6.22 -13.85
CA VAL A 778 17.24 -6.54 -14.69
C VAL A 778 16.30 -7.52 -14.00
N LEU A 779 16.84 -8.55 -13.34
CA LEU A 779 16.06 -9.59 -12.66
C LEU A 779 15.39 -9.06 -11.39
N GLU A 780 16.10 -8.27 -10.57
CA GLU A 780 15.50 -7.60 -9.42
C GLU A 780 14.36 -6.67 -9.85
N TYR A 781 14.54 -5.91 -10.93
CA TYR A 781 13.48 -5.07 -11.50
C TYR A 781 12.29 -5.90 -12.00
N ALA A 782 12.52 -6.99 -12.71
CA ALA A 782 11.47 -7.86 -13.24
C ALA A 782 10.65 -8.53 -12.13
N PHE A 783 11.30 -9.06 -11.08
CA PHE A 783 10.64 -9.64 -9.91
C PHE A 783 9.77 -8.60 -9.19
N LEU A 784 10.34 -7.45 -8.84
CA LEU A 784 9.64 -6.37 -8.14
C LEU A 784 8.53 -5.71 -8.98
N ARG A 785 8.61 -5.74 -10.31
CA ARG A 785 7.54 -5.29 -11.22
C ARG A 785 6.40 -6.31 -11.32
N THR A 786 6.73 -7.60 -11.45
CA THR A 786 5.74 -8.70 -11.53
C THR A 786 4.86 -8.73 -10.28
N ASP A 787 5.49 -8.66 -9.10
CA ASP A 787 4.82 -8.61 -7.81
C ASP A 787 3.99 -7.33 -7.63
N LEU A 788 4.46 -6.18 -8.13
CA LEU A 788 3.70 -4.93 -8.08
C LEU A 788 2.42 -5.00 -8.93
N GLU A 789 2.49 -5.53 -10.16
CA GLU A 789 1.29 -5.69 -10.99
C GLU A 789 0.29 -6.65 -10.32
N PHE A 790 0.74 -7.79 -9.78
CA PHE A 790 -0.13 -8.72 -9.03
C PHE A 790 -0.77 -8.06 -7.79
N VAL A 791 0.04 -7.49 -6.90
CA VAL A 791 -0.44 -6.82 -5.67
C VAL A 791 -1.38 -5.66 -6.01
N SER A 792 -1.13 -4.91 -7.08
CA SER A 792 -2.03 -3.83 -7.53
C SER A 792 -3.36 -4.36 -8.07
N ALA A 793 -3.37 -5.47 -8.81
CA ALA A 793 -4.58 -6.11 -9.30
C ALA A 793 -5.44 -6.65 -8.14
N GLN A 794 -4.82 -7.34 -7.17
CA GLN A 794 -5.53 -7.84 -5.98
C GLN A 794 -5.99 -6.70 -5.05
N ALA A 795 -5.23 -5.60 -4.95
CA ALA A 795 -5.63 -4.40 -4.22
C ALA A 795 -6.84 -3.69 -4.85
N ALA A 796 -6.97 -3.70 -6.18
CA ALA A 796 -8.09 -3.08 -6.89
C ALA A 796 -9.43 -3.84 -6.73
N LYS A 797 -9.40 -5.13 -6.37
CA LYS A 797 -10.60 -5.94 -6.13
C LYS A 797 -11.32 -5.56 -4.84
N GLN A 798 -12.62 -5.86 -4.79
CA GLN A 798 -13.42 -5.76 -3.57
C GLN A 798 -12.98 -6.83 -2.56
N GLY A 799 -12.85 -6.43 -1.29
CA GLY A 799 -12.57 -7.34 -0.17
C GLY A 799 -13.86 -7.82 0.49
N ASP A 800 -13.84 -9.00 1.08
CA ASP A 800 -15.00 -9.55 1.80
C ASP A 800 -15.32 -8.74 3.07
N GLU A 801 -16.52 -8.16 3.14
CA GLU A 801 -16.96 -7.31 4.26
C GLU A 801 -17.30 -8.08 5.55
N LEU A 802 -17.13 -9.41 5.58
CA LEU A 802 -17.56 -10.26 6.71
C LEU A 802 -16.49 -10.44 7.80
N GLU A 803 -15.20 -10.38 7.45
CA GLU A 803 -14.10 -10.76 8.36
C GLU A 803 -13.43 -9.59 9.06
N ASN A 804 -13.63 -8.34 8.60
CA ASN A 804 -13.07 -7.12 9.22
C ASN A 804 -13.74 -6.73 10.55
N VAL A 805 -14.27 -7.72 11.24
CA VAL A 805 -15.00 -7.68 12.49
C VAL A 805 -13.99 -7.74 13.64
N GLY A 806 -13.38 -6.58 13.94
CA GLY A 806 -12.58 -6.39 15.15
C GLY A 806 -11.12 -5.99 14.96
N HIS A 807 -10.57 -6.03 13.75
CA HIS A 807 -9.21 -5.53 13.54
C HIS A 807 -9.18 -3.99 13.42
N PRO A 808 -8.16 -3.30 13.99
CA PRO A 808 -8.03 -1.86 13.82
C PRO A 808 -7.83 -1.47 12.35
N LEU A 809 -8.65 -0.52 11.86
CA LEU A 809 -8.72 -0.01 10.47
C LEU A 809 -7.44 0.66 9.90
N TYR A 810 -6.26 0.36 10.45
CA TYR A 810 -4.95 0.91 10.07
C TYR A 810 -3.90 -0.18 9.78
N GLN A 811 -4.23 -1.47 9.87
CA GLN A 811 -3.31 -2.59 9.62
C GLN A 811 -3.25 -2.95 8.12
N ASP A 812 -4.39 -3.30 7.51
CA ASP A 812 -4.46 -3.92 6.16
C ASP A 812 -4.62 -2.95 4.97
N ASN A 813 -4.53 -1.64 5.21
CA ASN A 813 -4.78 -0.62 4.18
C ASN A 813 -3.60 -0.47 3.19
N ILE A 814 -3.49 -1.43 2.28
CA ILE A 814 -2.81 -1.30 0.99
C ILE A 814 -3.80 -0.59 0.06
N LEU A 815 -3.81 0.74 0.16
CA LEU A 815 -4.86 1.61 -0.37
C LEU A 815 -4.31 2.99 -0.76
N TYR A 816 -3.60 3.07 -1.89
CA TYR A 816 -3.55 4.30 -2.69
C TYR A 816 -3.61 3.95 -4.17
N GLY A 817 -4.84 3.94 -4.72
CA GLY A 817 -5.08 3.67 -6.14
C GLY A 817 -6.55 3.39 -6.45
N ARG A 818 -7.34 4.44 -6.74
CA ARG A 818 -8.66 4.30 -7.38
C ARG A 818 -8.70 4.86 -8.81
N ASP A 819 -7.53 5.22 -9.34
CA ASP A 819 -7.33 5.79 -10.68
C ASP A 819 -6.25 5.00 -11.45
N ARG A 820 -6.39 3.67 -11.49
CA ARG A 820 -5.78 2.82 -12.53
C ARG A 820 -6.85 1.92 -13.11
N THR A 821 -7.10 2.06 -14.41
CA THR A 821 -7.97 1.15 -15.17
C THR A 821 -7.36 -0.25 -15.17
N PRO A 822 -8.12 -1.31 -14.81
CA PRO A 822 -7.56 -2.66 -14.75
C PRO A 822 -7.21 -3.17 -16.16
N SER A 823 -5.91 -3.27 -16.45
CA SER A 823 -5.37 -3.82 -17.70
C SER A 823 -5.14 -5.34 -17.63
N LEU A 824 -5.57 -5.97 -16.54
CA LEU A 824 -5.41 -7.40 -16.28
C LEU A 824 -6.46 -7.87 -15.26
N HIS A 825 -7.23 -8.91 -15.61
CA HIS A 825 -7.94 -9.73 -14.63
C HIS A 825 -6.97 -10.82 -14.18
N VAL A 826 -6.67 -10.90 -12.88
CA VAL A 826 -5.85 -11.97 -12.29
C VAL A 826 -6.69 -12.65 -11.22
N GLY A 827 -7.09 -13.90 -11.44
CA GLY A 827 -7.94 -14.63 -10.51
C GLY A 827 -9.40 -14.15 -10.42
N GLY A 828 -10.12 -14.62 -9.40
CA GLY A 828 -11.56 -14.38 -9.21
C GLY A 828 -11.96 -12.93 -8.85
N VAL A 829 -13.26 -12.67 -8.71
CA VAL A 829 -13.81 -11.33 -8.38
C VAL A 829 -13.37 -10.81 -7.00
N ARG A 830 -13.08 -11.73 -6.06
CA ARG A 830 -12.59 -11.43 -4.70
C ARG A 830 -11.08 -11.28 -4.67
N ARG A 831 -10.58 -10.49 -3.71
CA ARG A 831 -9.14 -10.35 -3.42
C ARG A 831 -8.53 -11.69 -2.99
N PHE A 832 -7.51 -12.14 -3.73
CA PHE A 832 -6.62 -13.21 -3.28
C PHE A 832 -5.77 -12.74 -2.11
N LYS A 833 -5.66 -13.57 -1.06
CA LYS A 833 -4.87 -13.25 0.15
C LYS A 833 -3.49 -13.91 0.17
N GLY A 834 -3.40 -15.11 -0.41
CA GLY A 834 -2.20 -15.95 -0.37
C GLY A 834 -1.05 -15.40 -1.20
N GLY A 835 0.02 -16.20 -1.30
CA GLY A 835 1.24 -15.86 -2.00
C GLY A 835 1.80 -17.03 -2.79
N SER A 836 3.05 -16.88 -3.20
CA SER A 836 3.84 -17.95 -3.79
C SER A 836 5.33 -17.64 -3.64
N THR A 837 6.15 -18.67 -3.43
CA THR A 837 7.60 -18.57 -3.55
C THR A 837 8.01 -18.58 -5.02
N ALA A 838 9.25 -18.18 -5.32
CA ALA A 838 9.82 -18.37 -6.65
C ALA A 838 11.30 -18.73 -6.55
N SER A 839 11.67 -19.82 -7.18
CA SER A 839 13.06 -20.22 -7.41
C SER A 839 13.29 -20.35 -8.91
N VAL A 840 14.03 -19.40 -9.49
CA VAL A 840 14.33 -19.31 -10.92
C VAL A 840 15.82 -19.55 -11.14
N ALA A 841 16.17 -20.32 -12.17
CA ALA A 841 17.52 -20.50 -12.69
C ALA A 841 17.56 -20.14 -14.18
N LEU A 842 18.46 -19.22 -14.55
CA LEU A 842 18.82 -18.92 -15.93
C LEU A 842 20.17 -19.54 -16.28
N ILE A 843 20.29 -20.13 -17.47
CA ILE A 843 21.56 -20.66 -17.99
C ILE A 843 21.86 -20.00 -19.34
N SER A 844 23.03 -19.38 -19.46
CA SER A 844 23.53 -18.76 -20.70
C SER A 844 24.92 -19.33 -21.03
N THR A 845 25.16 -19.66 -22.30
CA THR A 845 26.46 -20.13 -22.80
C THR A 845 27.19 -19.01 -23.54
N PRO A 846 28.54 -18.96 -23.51
CA PRO A 846 29.31 -17.97 -24.30
C PRO A 846 29.58 -18.42 -25.73
N THR A 847 29.14 -19.63 -26.10
CA THR A 847 29.24 -20.26 -27.41
C THR A 847 27.90 -20.90 -27.76
N PRO A 848 27.52 -21.04 -29.06
CA PRO A 848 26.24 -21.63 -29.45
C PRO A 848 26.06 -23.11 -29.07
N THR A 849 27.13 -23.79 -28.64
CA THR A 849 27.09 -25.13 -28.03
C THR A 849 26.11 -25.18 -26.85
N PRO A 850 25.25 -26.22 -26.72
CA PRO A 850 24.28 -26.30 -25.64
C PRO A 850 24.94 -26.50 -24.28
N PHE A 851 24.31 -25.99 -23.21
CA PHE A 851 24.88 -25.99 -21.84
C PHE A 851 25.09 -27.38 -21.22
N TRP A 852 24.48 -28.43 -21.78
CA TRP A 852 24.72 -29.84 -21.39
C TRP A 852 25.90 -30.48 -22.13
N HIS A 853 26.68 -29.71 -22.91
CA HIS A 853 27.88 -30.22 -23.59
C HIS A 853 29.07 -30.28 -22.62
N PRO A 854 29.79 -31.41 -22.48
CA PRO A 854 30.81 -31.57 -21.45
C PRO A 854 32.02 -30.64 -21.59
N SER A 855 32.35 -30.17 -22.79
CA SER A 855 33.43 -29.20 -23.01
C SER A 855 33.00 -27.73 -22.94
N GLY A 856 31.70 -27.45 -22.76
CA GLY A 856 31.16 -26.09 -22.76
C GLY A 856 31.17 -25.45 -21.37
N PRO A 857 31.81 -24.28 -21.17
CA PRO A 857 31.54 -23.46 -19.98
C PRO A 857 30.13 -22.85 -20.06
N SER A 858 29.55 -22.48 -18.92
CA SER A 858 28.19 -21.90 -18.85
C SER A 858 28.02 -21.00 -17.64
N SER A 859 27.33 -19.87 -17.79
CA SER A 859 26.99 -18.99 -16.68
C SER A 859 25.58 -19.31 -16.18
N LEU A 860 25.48 -19.72 -14.92
CA LEU A 860 24.23 -19.97 -14.19
C LEU A 860 23.92 -18.74 -13.31
N LEU A 861 22.66 -18.30 -13.33
CA LEU A 861 22.18 -17.20 -12.52
C LEU A 861 20.87 -17.61 -11.83
N VAL A 862 20.90 -17.67 -10.49
CA VAL A 862 19.78 -18.03 -9.63
C VAL A 862 19.13 -16.75 -9.08
N SER A 863 17.80 -16.72 -9.10
CA SER A 863 16.95 -15.68 -8.47
C SER A 863 15.93 -16.36 -7.56
N HIS A 864 15.96 -16.06 -6.26
CA HIS A 864 15.23 -16.83 -5.25
C HIS A 864 14.44 -15.96 -4.25
N VAL A 865 13.19 -16.35 -3.98
CA VAL A 865 12.23 -15.68 -3.09
C VAL A 865 11.41 -16.75 -2.37
N GLY A 866 11.82 -17.16 -1.16
CA GLY A 866 11.05 -18.07 -0.29
C GLY A 866 11.92 -19.09 0.44
N ASP A 867 11.44 -20.33 0.51
CA ASP A 867 12.09 -21.53 1.09
C ASP A 867 12.27 -22.68 0.09
N THR A 868 11.79 -22.54 -1.16
CA THR A 868 12.14 -23.42 -2.29
C THR A 868 13.65 -23.55 -2.46
N ARG A 869 14.12 -24.75 -2.81
CA ARG A 869 15.56 -25.06 -2.85
C ARG A 869 16.06 -25.31 -4.27
N ILE A 870 17.25 -24.76 -4.56
CA ILE A 870 18.03 -25.10 -5.76
C ILE A 870 19.36 -25.72 -5.32
N LEU A 871 19.73 -26.87 -5.91
CA LEU A 871 20.98 -27.59 -5.65
C LEU A 871 21.79 -27.78 -6.95
N LEU A 872 23.12 -27.69 -6.86
CA LEU A 872 24.03 -28.30 -7.83
C LEU A 872 24.61 -29.60 -7.26
N CYS A 873 24.80 -30.61 -8.12
CA CYS A 873 25.64 -31.77 -7.81
C CYS A 873 27.06 -31.52 -8.34
N SER A 874 28.03 -31.45 -7.42
CA SER A 874 29.46 -31.49 -7.74
C SER A 874 29.81 -32.76 -8.53
N THR A 875 30.63 -32.66 -9.58
CA THR A 875 31.10 -33.83 -10.33
C THR A 875 32.38 -34.43 -9.73
N GLU A 876 33.21 -33.63 -9.04
CA GLU A 876 34.44 -34.09 -8.39
C GLU A 876 34.16 -34.73 -7.02
N THR A 877 33.36 -34.08 -6.18
CA THR A 877 33.10 -34.53 -4.80
C THR A 877 31.78 -35.27 -4.63
N GLY A 878 30.84 -35.13 -5.58
CA GLY A 878 29.51 -35.72 -5.47
C GLY A 878 28.57 -35.03 -4.47
N ASP A 879 29.00 -33.92 -3.85
CA ASP A 879 28.22 -33.20 -2.84
C ASP A 879 27.04 -32.43 -3.44
N ALA A 880 25.99 -32.27 -2.64
CA ALA A 880 24.90 -31.33 -2.84
C ALA A 880 25.30 -29.91 -2.40
N ILE A 881 25.31 -28.97 -3.34
CA ILE A 881 25.70 -27.57 -3.10
C ILE A 881 24.44 -26.68 -3.18
N PRO A 882 23.95 -26.14 -2.06
CA PRO A 882 22.73 -25.32 -2.03
C PRO A 882 22.94 -23.90 -2.54
N LEU A 883 22.15 -23.52 -3.56
CA LEU A 883 22.24 -22.22 -4.24
C LEU A 883 21.24 -21.18 -3.72
N THR A 884 20.33 -21.56 -2.84
CA THR A 884 19.36 -20.65 -2.20
C THR A 884 19.56 -20.66 -0.68
N SER A 885 18.92 -19.74 0.03
CA SER A 885 18.82 -19.77 1.49
C SER A 885 17.37 -19.52 1.93
N ASN A 886 16.86 -20.36 2.84
CA ASN A 886 15.47 -20.25 3.28
C ASN A 886 15.22 -18.89 3.94
N HIS A 887 14.30 -18.11 3.38
CA HIS A 887 13.92 -16.77 3.84
C HIS A 887 12.99 -16.83 5.06
N HIS A 888 13.38 -17.57 6.10
CA HIS A 888 12.65 -17.72 7.36
C HIS A 888 12.96 -16.57 8.35
N PRO A 889 12.07 -16.16 9.28
CA PRO A 889 12.35 -15.13 10.29
C PRO A 889 13.60 -15.40 11.13
N ALA A 890 13.90 -16.66 11.41
CA ALA A 890 15.09 -17.09 12.13
C ALA A 890 16.41 -16.90 11.35
N SER A 891 16.37 -16.66 10.04
CA SER A 891 17.56 -16.38 9.23
C SER A 891 18.19 -15.05 9.67
N PRO A 892 19.48 -15.00 10.06
CA PRO A 892 20.11 -13.77 10.57
C PRO A 892 20.06 -12.58 9.60
N ILE A 893 20.03 -12.85 8.29
CA ILE A 893 19.91 -11.84 7.24
C ILE A 893 18.52 -11.22 7.26
N GLU A 894 17.47 -12.05 7.23
CA GLU A 894 16.08 -11.60 7.19
C GLU A 894 15.62 -11.02 8.53
N ALA A 895 16.04 -11.60 9.65
CA ALA A 895 15.91 -11.00 10.96
C ALA A 895 16.51 -9.58 10.98
N SER A 896 17.68 -9.36 10.39
CA SER A 896 18.34 -8.05 10.34
C SER A 896 17.67 -7.08 9.36
N ARG A 897 17.14 -7.58 8.23
CA ARG A 897 16.32 -6.82 7.27
C ARG A 897 15.04 -6.30 7.95
N LEU A 898 14.38 -7.15 8.74
CA LEU A 898 13.06 -6.91 9.31
C LEU A 898 13.04 -6.25 10.70
N ARG A 899 14.07 -6.40 11.54
CA ARG A 899 14.14 -5.88 12.94
C ARG A 899 13.89 -4.37 13.10
N ARG A 900 13.92 -3.59 12.01
CA ARG A 900 13.61 -2.15 11.98
C ARG A 900 12.18 -1.82 11.51
N TYR A 901 11.38 -2.82 11.14
CA TYR A 901 10.08 -2.68 10.49
C TYR A 901 8.99 -3.59 11.09
N ALA A 902 9.33 -4.83 11.40
CA ALA A 902 8.49 -5.73 12.18
C ALA A 902 8.64 -5.42 13.68
N THR A 903 7.53 -5.15 14.37
CA THR A 903 7.52 -4.87 15.82
C THR A 903 7.49 -6.12 16.68
N THR A 904 7.18 -7.27 16.08
CA THR A 904 6.96 -8.55 16.75
C THR A 904 7.20 -9.68 15.75
N PHE A 905 8.21 -10.50 16.01
CA PHE A 905 8.20 -11.91 15.57
C PHE A 905 7.35 -12.69 16.58
N VAL A 906 6.62 -13.70 16.13
CA VAL A 906 5.73 -14.49 16.99
C VAL A 906 6.13 -15.95 16.87
N THR A 907 6.58 -16.54 17.97
CA THR A 907 6.73 -18.00 18.08
C THR A 907 5.35 -18.64 18.16
N ASP A 908 5.07 -19.59 17.27
CA ASP A 908 3.85 -20.39 17.34
C ASP A 908 3.86 -21.38 18.53
N SER A 909 2.73 -22.05 18.78
CA SER A 909 2.57 -23.10 19.81
C SER A 909 3.58 -24.24 19.70
N PHE A 910 4.17 -24.47 18.52
CA PHE A 910 5.22 -25.45 18.26
C PHE A 910 6.66 -24.89 18.40
N GLY A 911 6.82 -23.61 18.76
CA GLY A 911 8.11 -22.95 19.00
C GLY A 911 8.75 -22.27 17.78
N GLU A 912 8.13 -22.38 16.60
CA GLU A 912 8.65 -21.83 15.33
C GLU A 912 8.39 -20.31 15.19
N GLU A 913 9.41 -19.53 14.84
CA GLU A 913 9.30 -18.07 14.64
C GLU A 913 8.60 -17.70 13.32
N ARG A 914 7.39 -17.14 13.40
CA ARG A 914 6.60 -16.71 12.23
C ARG A 914 6.44 -15.19 12.15
N MET A 915 6.41 -14.66 10.92
CA MET A 915 6.16 -13.23 10.68
C MET A 915 4.65 -12.99 10.53
N SER A 916 3.97 -12.64 11.62
CA SER A 916 2.52 -12.41 11.66
C SER A 916 1.68 -13.61 11.12
N GLY A 917 2.18 -14.84 11.31
CA GLY A 917 1.55 -16.09 10.88
C GLY A 917 2.20 -16.76 9.66
N LEU A 918 2.88 -16.00 8.79
CA LEU A 918 3.63 -16.55 7.66
C LEU A 918 4.98 -17.14 8.11
N ALA A 919 5.35 -18.28 7.53
CA ALA A 919 6.70 -18.85 7.64
C ALA A 919 7.70 -18.11 6.74
N ASN A 920 7.29 -17.69 5.54
CA ASN A 920 8.15 -16.97 4.61
C ASN A 920 8.23 -15.46 4.88
N THR A 921 9.45 -14.91 4.86
CA THR A 921 9.72 -13.46 4.91
C THR A 921 9.89 -12.81 3.54
N ARG A 922 10.04 -13.63 2.48
CA ARG A 922 10.03 -13.20 1.07
C ARG A 922 9.11 -14.13 0.29
N ALA A 923 8.24 -13.53 -0.51
CA ALA A 923 7.22 -14.20 -1.31
C ALA A 923 6.62 -13.20 -2.31
N PHE A 924 6.04 -13.71 -3.40
CA PHE A 924 5.12 -12.98 -4.28
C PHE A 924 3.69 -13.01 -3.72
N GLY A 925 2.86 -12.01 -4.03
CA GLY A 925 1.46 -12.00 -3.60
C GLY A 925 1.29 -11.48 -2.17
N ASP A 926 0.95 -12.34 -1.21
CA ASP A 926 0.93 -12.11 0.25
C ASP A 926 0.47 -10.71 0.68
N VAL A 927 -0.65 -10.26 0.09
CA VAL A 927 -0.95 -8.83 -0.02
C VAL A 927 -0.88 -8.16 1.35
N GLN A 928 -1.58 -8.69 2.34
CA GLN A 928 -1.64 -8.14 3.71
C GLN A 928 -0.25 -7.99 4.37
N SER A 929 0.68 -8.91 4.08
CA SER A 929 1.99 -8.98 4.72
C SER A 929 3.09 -8.15 4.02
N LYS A 930 2.86 -7.67 2.79
CA LYS A 930 3.79 -6.75 2.10
C LYS A 930 4.10 -5.50 2.93
N ARG A 931 3.12 -5.00 3.69
CA ARG A 931 3.27 -3.77 4.48
C ARG A 931 4.20 -3.90 5.68
N ILE A 932 4.30 -5.10 6.26
CA ILE A 932 5.15 -5.39 7.44
C ILE A 932 6.57 -5.81 7.07
N GLY A 933 6.79 -6.29 5.83
CA GLY A 933 8.14 -6.54 5.31
C GLY A 933 8.30 -7.72 4.35
N VAL A 934 7.22 -8.45 4.04
CA VAL A 934 7.27 -9.45 2.96
C VAL A 934 7.57 -8.76 1.63
N SER A 935 8.50 -9.30 0.87
CA SER A 935 9.04 -8.70 -0.35
C SER A 935 9.26 -9.76 -1.42
N ALA A 936 9.13 -9.41 -2.70
CA ALA A 936 9.57 -10.22 -3.83
C ALA A 936 10.98 -9.84 -4.32
N GLU A 937 11.73 -9.07 -3.52
CA GLU A 937 13.16 -8.81 -3.65
C GLU A 937 13.95 -10.13 -3.66
N PRO A 938 14.57 -10.54 -4.80
CA PRO A 938 15.24 -11.83 -4.87
C PRO A 938 16.58 -11.85 -4.13
N GLU A 939 16.93 -13.00 -3.55
CA GLU A 939 18.34 -13.37 -3.39
C GLU A 939 18.88 -13.76 -4.77
N LEU A 940 19.96 -13.10 -5.21
CA LEU A 940 20.60 -13.32 -6.51
C LEU A 940 21.97 -13.96 -6.31
N ARG A 941 22.23 -15.10 -6.98
CA ARG A 941 23.54 -15.76 -6.98
C ARG A 941 23.97 -16.13 -8.40
N ARG A 942 25.20 -15.75 -8.77
CA ARG A 942 25.81 -16.03 -10.07
C ARG A 942 26.93 -17.05 -9.91
N ILE A 943 26.98 -18.04 -10.82
CA ILE A 943 28.00 -19.10 -10.86
C ILE A 943 28.51 -19.22 -12.30
N GLU A 944 29.83 -19.13 -12.47
CA GLU A 944 30.50 -19.42 -13.74
C GLU A 944 30.93 -20.90 -13.71
N MET A 945 30.16 -21.77 -14.37
CA MET A 945 30.40 -23.21 -14.39
C MET A 945 31.47 -23.56 -15.43
N ALA A 946 32.53 -24.23 -14.99
CA ALA A 946 33.57 -24.77 -15.84
C ALA A 946 33.10 -26.04 -16.58
N PRO A 947 33.76 -26.43 -17.70
CA PRO A 947 33.41 -27.61 -18.47
C PRO A 947 33.32 -28.89 -17.62
N ALA A 948 32.13 -29.49 -17.57
CA ALA A 948 31.81 -30.70 -16.79
C ALA A 948 32.15 -30.64 -15.28
N GLU A 949 32.14 -29.45 -14.67
CA GLU A 949 32.29 -29.23 -13.22
C GLU A 949 31.10 -29.75 -12.40
N TYR A 950 29.89 -29.54 -12.93
CA TYR A 950 28.64 -29.94 -12.29
C TYR A 950 27.85 -30.96 -13.13
N SER A 951 27.23 -31.91 -12.44
CA SER A 951 26.55 -33.07 -13.04
C SER A 951 25.11 -32.76 -13.42
N PHE A 952 24.39 -32.07 -12.54
CA PHE A 952 23.00 -31.63 -12.73
C PHE A 952 22.64 -30.50 -11.78
N LEU A 953 21.58 -29.77 -12.13
CA LEU A 953 20.89 -28.79 -11.31
C LEU A 953 19.54 -29.37 -10.88
N VAL A 954 19.14 -29.14 -9.63
CA VAL A 954 17.84 -29.53 -9.06
C VAL A 954 17.11 -28.29 -8.58
N LEU A 955 15.80 -28.18 -8.82
CA LEU A 955 14.91 -27.18 -8.21
C LEU A 955 13.71 -27.88 -7.56
N MET A 956 13.32 -27.51 -6.34
CA MET A 956 12.24 -28.17 -5.60
C MET A 956 11.48 -27.29 -4.59
N SER A 957 10.23 -27.67 -4.30
CA SER A 957 9.37 -27.15 -3.22
C SER A 957 9.69 -27.73 -1.84
N ASP A 958 9.15 -27.09 -0.79
CA ASP A 958 9.53 -27.38 0.60
C ASP A 958 9.12 -28.79 1.06
N GLY A 959 8.03 -29.35 0.53
CA GLY A 959 7.58 -30.72 0.76
C GLY A 959 8.62 -31.80 0.38
N ILE A 960 9.65 -31.43 -0.38
CA ILE A 960 10.83 -32.26 -0.62
C ILE A 960 11.98 -31.88 0.32
N SER A 961 12.42 -30.61 0.35
CA SER A 961 13.61 -30.22 1.15
C SER A 961 13.38 -30.12 2.66
N GLY A 962 12.14 -30.22 3.12
CA GLY A 962 11.74 -30.40 4.52
C GLY A 962 11.56 -31.87 4.94
N THR A 963 11.47 -32.80 3.97
CA THR A 963 11.32 -34.24 4.23
C THR A 963 12.59 -35.04 3.92
N LEU A 964 13.39 -34.59 2.95
CA LEU A 964 14.66 -35.18 2.52
C LEU A 964 15.80 -34.17 2.70
N SER A 965 16.98 -34.66 3.08
CA SER A 965 18.21 -33.86 3.07
C SER A 965 18.72 -33.64 1.64
N ASP A 966 19.43 -32.53 1.43
CA ASP A 966 19.97 -32.14 0.12
C ASP A 966 20.82 -33.25 -0.52
N GLN A 967 21.58 -34.00 0.29
CA GLN A 967 22.39 -35.12 -0.18
C GLN A 967 21.57 -36.37 -0.51
N GLU A 968 20.48 -36.67 0.22
CA GLU A 968 19.56 -37.76 -0.16
C GLU A 968 18.95 -37.49 -1.54
N VAL A 969 18.52 -36.25 -1.80
CA VAL A 969 17.97 -35.81 -3.09
C VAL A 969 18.99 -35.99 -4.22
N VAL A 970 20.22 -35.51 -4.02
CA VAL A 970 21.31 -35.65 -5.00
C VAL A 970 21.66 -37.12 -5.25
N ASP A 971 21.79 -37.95 -4.21
CA ASP A 971 22.14 -39.37 -4.35
C ASP A 971 21.06 -40.18 -5.09
N ILE A 972 19.77 -39.90 -4.87
CA ILE A 972 18.67 -40.51 -5.64
C ILE A 972 18.77 -40.15 -7.13
N ILE A 973 19.10 -38.91 -7.46
CA ILE A 973 19.23 -38.46 -8.86
C ILE A 973 20.47 -39.07 -9.54
N LYS A 974 21.56 -39.33 -8.82
CA LYS A 974 22.72 -40.07 -9.36
C LYS A 974 22.34 -41.47 -9.85
N GLU A 975 21.47 -42.18 -9.11
CA GLU A 975 20.99 -43.53 -9.45
C GLU A 975 20.11 -43.56 -10.70
N ALA A 976 19.46 -42.44 -11.03
CA ALA A 976 18.59 -42.33 -12.18
C ALA A 976 19.36 -42.41 -13.52
N ARG A 977 18.73 -43.02 -14.52
CA ARG A 977 19.25 -43.07 -15.91
C ARG A 977 19.00 -41.78 -16.69
N THR A 978 18.00 -41.00 -16.28
CA THR A 978 17.61 -39.73 -16.92
C THR A 978 17.14 -38.72 -15.88
N PRO A 979 17.21 -37.40 -16.16
CA PRO A 979 16.66 -36.36 -15.28
C PRO A 979 15.18 -36.60 -14.94
N GLU A 980 14.40 -36.99 -15.95
CA GLU A 980 12.97 -37.33 -15.85
C GLU A 980 12.66 -38.54 -14.98
N GLN A 981 13.62 -39.46 -14.79
CA GLN A 981 13.49 -40.54 -13.82
C GLN A 981 13.87 -40.05 -12.42
N GLY A 982 14.95 -39.29 -12.28
CA GLY A 982 15.41 -38.74 -11.00
C GLY A 982 14.39 -37.81 -10.34
N SER A 983 13.74 -36.93 -11.11
CA SER A 983 12.68 -36.05 -10.59
C SER A 983 11.51 -36.84 -10.01
N ARG A 984 11.10 -37.94 -10.64
CA ARG A 984 10.05 -38.84 -10.13
C ARG A 984 10.51 -39.62 -8.91
N ASP A 985 11.72 -40.18 -8.92
CA ASP A 985 12.19 -41.02 -7.82
C ASP A 985 12.38 -40.23 -6.52
N VAL A 986 12.80 -38.95 -6.62
CA VAL A 986 12.82 -38.02 -5.48
C VAL A 986 11.41 -37.73 -4.96
N VAL A 987 10.46 -37.37 -5.83
CA VAL A 987 9.06 -37.08 -5.43
C VAL A 987 8.40 -38.32 -4.84
N ASN A 988 8.60 -39.50 -5.42
CA ASN A 988 8.10 -40.76 -4.89
C ASN A 988 8.69 -41.04 -3.50
N PHE A 989 10.01 -40.92 -3.32
CA PHE A 989 10.66 -41.18 -2.04
C PHE A 989 10.24 -40.20 -0.93
N ALA A 990 10.10 -38.91 -1.24
CA ALA A 990 9.56 -37.91 -0.30
C ALA A 990 8.14 -38.26 0.18
N ASN A 991 7.31 -38.78 -0.73
CA ASN A 991 5.96 -39.26 -0.41
C ASN A 991 5.95 -40.62 0.32
N GLU A 992 6.91 -41.52 0.05
CA GLU A 992 7.07 -42.79 0.77
C GLU A 992 7.44 -42.57 2.25
N VAL A 993 8.41 -41.71 2.55
CA VAL A 993 8.93 -41.57 3.92
C VAL A 993 8.03 -40.78 4.87
N THR A 994 7.08 -39.99 4.35
CA THR A 994 6.36 -38.96 5.12
C THR A 994 4.94 -39.41 5.47
N LYS A 995 4.45 -39.13 6.69
CA LYS A 995 3.05 -39.39 7.09
C LYS A 995 2.08 -38.36 6.50
N GLU A 996 2.44 -37.10 6.64
CA GLU A 996 1.67 -35.92 6.22
C GLU A 996 2.52 -35.17 5.18
N GLY A 997 2.55 -35.70 3.96
CA GLY A 997 3.34 -35.12 2.86
C GLY A 997 2.68 -33.89 2.27
N ASP A 998 3.46 -32.84 2.02
CA ASP A 998 3.00 -31.61 1.39
C ASP A 998 2.88 -31.74 -0.15
N ASN A 999 2.62 -30.62 -0.83
CA ASN A 999 2.91 -30.50 -2.25
C ASN A 999 4.42 -30.68 -2.49
N ALA A 1000 4.77 -31.48 -3.49
CA ALA A 1000 6.14 -31.93 -3.72
C ALA A 1000 6.46 -31.93 -5.22
N THR A 1001 7.21 -30.93 -5.65
CA THR A 1001 7.60 -30.70 -7.05
C THR A 1001 9.12 -30.70 -7.16
N CYS A 1002 9.65 -31.44 -8.15
CA CYS A 1002 11.07 -31.59 -8.41
C CYS A 1002 11.36 -31.44 -9.91
N LEU A 1003 12.28 -30.53 -10.25
CA LEU A 1003 12.84 -30.36 -11.57
C LEU A 1003 14.31 -30.79 -11.54
N VAL A 1004 14.73 -31.58 -12.52
CA VAL A 1004 16.13 -31.97 -12.71
C VAL A 1004 16.58 -31.55 -14.11
N VAL A 1005 17.68 -30.81 -14.17
CA VAL A 1005 18.28 -30.31 -15.42
C VAL A 1005 19.67 -30.93 -15.60
N ARG A 1006 19.89 -31.56 -16.75
CA ARG A 1006 21.17 -32.18 -17.12
C ARG A 1006 22.22 -31.10 -17.39
N LEU A 1007 23.38 -31.19 -16.73
CA LEU A 1007 24.55 -30.37 -17.02
C LEU A 1007 25.65 -31.22 -17.72
N GLY A 1008 26.75 -30.57 -18.12
CA GLY A 1008 27.85 -31.21 -18.86
C GLY A 1008 28.47 -32.41 -18.14
N GLY A 1009 28.49 -32.43 -16.80
CA GLY A 1009 29.04 -33.52 -16.00
C GLY A 1009 28.12 -34.75 -15.85
N TRP A 1010 26.92 -34.79 -16.44
CA TRP A 1010 25.91 -35.83 -16.15
C TRP A 1010 26.39 -37.28 -16.26
N GLU A 1011 27.18 -37.64 -17.28
CA GLU A 1011 27.67 -39.02 -17.41
C GLU A 1011 28.73 -39.38 -16.36
N ARG A 1012 29.34 -38.37 -15.74
CA ARG A 1012 30.33 -38.47 -14.66
C ARG A 1012 29.70 -38.42 -13.26
N ARG A 1013 28.37 -38.32 -13.14
CA ARG A 1013 27.65 -38.15 -11.85
C ARG A 1013 27.86 -39.27 -10.80
N LEU A 1014 28.48 -40.38 -11.19
CA LEU A 1014 28.82 -41.51 -10.33
C LEU A 1014 30.31 -41.53 -9.92
N GLU A 1015 31.15 -40.65 -10.47
CA GLU A 1015 32.59 -40.58 -10.18
C GLU A 1015 32.89 -39.88 -8.85
N GLY A 1016 32.05 -38.91 -8.45
CA GLY A 1016 32.28 -38.07 -7.28
C GLY A 1016 31.87 -38.70 -5.95
N GLY A 1017 32.77 -38.62 -4.96
CA GLY A 1017 32.53 -39.01 -3.57
C GLY A 1017 32.21 -40.50 -3.39
N LEU A 1018 31.19 -40.80 -2.59
CA LEU A 1018 30.68 -42.17 -2.40
C LEU A 1018 29.65 -42.59 -3.49
N GLY A 1019 29.66 -41.94 -4.67
CA GLY A 1019 28.63 -42.13 -5.68
C GLY A 1019 27.25 -41.80 -5.10
N SER A 1020 26.28 -42.72 -5.21
CA SER A 1020 24.98 -42.63 -4.51
C SER A 1020 24.92 -43.41 -3.19
N MET A 1021 26.00 -44.11 -2.82
CA MET A 1021 26.01 -45.02 -1.67
C MET A 1021 26.03 -44.26 -0.33
N GLY A 1022 26.49 -43.00 -0.32
CA GLY A 1022 26.70 -42.20 0.89
C GLY A 1022 25.46 -42.07 1.79
N THR A 1023 24.26 -41.91 1.19
CA THR A 1023 22.99 -41.88 1.93
C THR A 1023 22.21 -43.20 1.89
N LYS A 1024 22.67 -44.22 1.16
CA LYS A 1024 21.86 -45.38 0.78
C LYS A 1024 21.30 -46.16 1.98
N GLU A 1025 22.13 -46.47 2.97
CA GLU A 1025 21.69 -47.21 4.17
C GLU A 1025 20.62 -46.42 4.96
N SER A 1026 20.78 -45.10 5.05
CA SER A 1026 19.77 -44.21 5.65
C SER A 1026 18.47 -44.21 4.84
N ARG A 1027 18.56 -44.09 3.51
CA ARG A 1027 17.39 -44.13 2.61
C ARG A 1027 16.63 -45.46 2.71
N GLU A 1028 17.36 -46.59 2.79
CA GLU A 1028 16.77 -47.92 2.97
C GLU A 1028 16.15 -48.09 4.37
N PHE A 1029 16.80 -47.63 5.43
CA PHE A 1029 16.24 -47.63 6.79
C PHE A 1029 14.95 -46.81 6.89
N ARG A 1030 14.95 -45.57 6.36
CA ARG A 1030 13.76 -44.69 6.34
C ARG A 1030 12.60 -45.30 5.56
N ARG A 1031 12.88 -45.99 4.44
CA ARG A 1031 11.86 -46.73 3.68
C ARG A 1031 11.30 -47.90 4.49
N GLN A 1032 12.16 -48.68 5.15
CA GLN A 1032 11.72 -49.78 6.02
C GLN A 1032 10.84 -49.28 7.17
N GLU A 1033 11.26 -48.22 7.88
CA GLU A 1033 10.46 -47.58 8.94
C GLU A 1033 9.09 -47.13 8.41
N ALA A 1034 9.07 -46.46 7.25
CA ALA A 1034 7.83 -46.00 6.64
C ALA A 1034 6.86 -47.14 6.30
N THR A 1035 7.38 -48.31 5.94
CA THR A 1035 6.58 -49.52 5.66
C THR A 1035 6.14 -50.33 6.89
N ASP A 1036 6.61 -50.03 8.12
CA ASP A 1036 6.17 -50.78 9.31
C ASP A 1036 4.69 -50.46 9.63
N PRO A 1037 3.75 -51.42 9.58
CA PRO A 1037 2.35 -51.18 9.92
C PRO A 1037 2.13 -50.72 11.37
N ARG A 1038 3.11 -50.90 12.27
CA ARG A 1038 3.08 -50.37 13.64
C ARG A 1038 3.20 -48.84 13.68
N ARG A 1039 3.76 -48.21 12.64
CA ARG A 1039 3.91 -46.74 12.51
C ARG A 1039 2.58 -45.99 12.52
N SER A 1040 1.46 -46.67 12.21
CA SER A 1040 0.10 -46.14 12.26
C SER A 1040 -0.56 -46.20 13.65
N ARG A 1041 0.13 -46.77 14.66
CA ARG A 1041 -0.34 -46.87 16.06
C ARG A 1041 0.45 -46.01 17.05
N ARG A 1042 1.31 -45.14 16.55
CA ARG A 1042 2.06 -44.10 17.26
C ARG A 1042 1.89 -42.79 16.49
#